data_AF-A0A4Q2YHS7-F1
#
_entry.id   AF-A0A4Q2YHS7-F1
#
_cell.length_a   1.000
_cell.length_b   1.000
_cell.length_c   1.000
_cell.angle_alpha   90.00
_cell.angle_beta   90.00
_cell.angle_gamma   90.00
#
_symmetry.space_group_name_H-M   'P 1'
#
loop_
_entity.id
_entity.type
_entity.pdbx_description
1 polymer ?
#
loop_
_entity_poly.entity_id
_entity_poly.type
_entity_poly.pdbx_seq_one_letter_code
_entity_poly.pdbx_strand_id
1 'polypeptide(L)'
;MGPGPEHGNETSWCRIGHRVRHHDPCHAMTSATGRIVAGMKPGSAGLGKSRLLSPGTPRGPGLQIIMNPVLKNLSVLVLLACSGISAAGPVEDAALALLNRTVPGKTSNFTCEVILPEGEKDVFEIESRGGKIILRGNNAVSMGSALNWYLKYHCDSDISWCGDQVVLKEPLPAVVEKVRKVSPHTYRYTFNYCTYGYTMAFWDWPRWERELDLMALHGINTPLLATGAEVVYRNVYRDLGLPQKEIDGFIAGPPFLPWFLMGNLDGWGGPNPESWYTRQEALQKKIMKRALELGMKPVLPAFSGHVPGGLRQKFPDAKIAQLKRWSSFEGVNVLDPSDPLFRKIGAAFVKEATRLYGTAHLYSADTFNEVDPPTGDPAYLKNITREVYQAMADADPQAVWFMQGWLFVHSSFWNRERIDALLSGVDERQMVVLDLFSDAKPQWKRTGAYGGKPWLWCIINNWGGKQGMYGRFSEVGRTLPELIGNSEAGRLSGIGTVNEGGENNPLVYEQFHEMAWHDKLLDRDAWVEQFARARYGTDNPGVLEAWKILAATLYECGDSRHGPQGNFLAMPPTLAKDGGGFVRGAIFYDTGKVRQAFRLLLDAADELGNKDTYRYDLVDIGRQVMSDVAQQQLHAELREAFASKDRTRLR
;
A
#
# COMPACT_ATOMS: atom_id res chain seq x y z
N MET A 1 -7.37 40.88 25.44
CA MET A 1 -6.17 40.73 24.60
C MET A 1 -5.57 39.37 24.94
N GLY A 2 -5.68 38.38 24.06
CA GLY A 2 -5.12 37.04 24.28
C GLY A 2 -3.89 36.82 23.40
N PRO A 3 -2.82 36.16 23.88
CA PRO A 3 -1.70 35.79 23.03
C PRO A 3 -2.07 34.58 22.16
N GLY A 4 -1.80 34.66 20.86
CA GLY A 4 -1.92 33.52 19.95
C GLY A 4 -0.71 32.58 20.07
N PRO A 5 -0.85 31.28 19.70
CA PRO A 5 0.26 30.35 19.67
C PRO A 5 1.15 30.61 18.44
N GLU A 6 2.47 30.66 18.66
CA GLU A 6 3.45 30.68 17.56
C GLU A 6 3.56 29.31 16.90
N HIS A 7 3.38 29.25 15.58
CA HIS A 7 3.62 28.04 14.80
C HIS A 7 5.13 27.88 14.53
N GLY A 8 5.77 26.92 15.19
CA GLY A 8 7.15 26.53 14.91
C GLY A 8 7.28 25.79 13.57
N ASN A 9 8.24 26.20 12.74
CA ASN A 9 8.57 25.52 11.47
C ASN A 9 9.27 24.17 11.72
N GLU A 10 8.60 23.05 11.40
CA GLU A 10 9.15 21.70 11.49
C GLU A 10 10.07 21.35 10.28
N THR A 11 11.29 21.89 10.23
CA THR A 11 12.32 21.51 9.21
C THR A 11 13.69 21.14 9.82
N SER A 12 13.74 20.84 11.12
CA SER A 12 14.98 20.72 11.91
C SER A 12 15.61 19.33 12.01
N TRP A 13 15.42 18.41 11.04
CA TRP A 13 15.81 16.99 11.19
C TRP A 13 16.80 16.43 10.15
N CYS A 14 17.54 17.28 9.45
CA CYS A 14 18.64 16.88 8.54
C CYS A 14 19.95 17.66 8.77
N ARG A 15 20.31 17.94 10.05
CA ARG A 15 21.59 18.57 10.42
C ARG A 15 22.33 17.87 11.56
N ILE A 16 22.84 16.67 11.31
CA ILE A 16 23.94 16.08 12.11
C ILE A 16 25.00 15.50 11.16
N GLY A 17 25.82 16.38 10.59
CA GLY A 17 26.97 15.99 9.76
C GLY A 17 28.26 15.93 10.57
N HIS A 18 28.63 14.75 11.07
CA HIS A 18 29.96 14.53 11.63
C HIS A 18 30.94 14.12 10.53
N ARG A 19 32.03 14.90 10.38
CA ARG A 19 33.11 14.61 9.42
C ARG A 19 33.87 13.34 9.84
N VAL A 20 33.76 12.27 9.07
CA VAL A 20 34.71 11.15 9.09
C VAL A 20 35.68 11.35 7.93
N ARG A 21 36.99 11.35 8.20
CA ARG A 21 38.02 11.32 7.15
C ARG A 21 38.25 9.87 6.76
N HIS A 22 38.06 9.52 5.50
CA HIS A 22 38.50 8.22 4.99
C HIS A 22 40.01 8.21 4.76
N HIS A 23 40.63 7.09 5.14
CA HIS A 23 41.96 6.68 4.67
C HIS A 23 41.77 5.45 3.77
N ASP A 24 42.37 5.46 2.59
CA ASP A 24 42.60 4.25 1.78
C ASP A 24 43.53 3.27 2.52
N PRO A 25 43.51 1.98 2.17
CA PRO A 25 44.47 1.55 1.16
C PRO A 25 43.93 0.58 0.10
N CYS A 26 44.56 0.64 -1.08
CA CYS A 26 44.43 -0.35 -2.14
C CYS A 26 44.84 -1.76 -1.69
N HIS A 27 44.29 -2.80 -2.33
CA HIS A 27 45.12 -3.84 -2.93
C HIS A 27 44.36 -4.60 -4.03
N ALA A 28 45.03 -4.82 -5.16
CA ALA A 28 44.57 -5.69 -6.23
C ALA A 28 45.31 -7.03 -6.18
N MET A 29 44.66 -8.11 -6.61
CA MET A 29 45.35 -9.23 -7.26
C MET A 29 44.41 -10.06 -8.14
N THR A 30 45.00 -10.75 -9.11
CA THR A 30 44.35 -11.35 -10.29
C THR A 30 44.59 -12.86 -10.39
N SER A 31 43.61 -13.60 -10.90
CA SER A 31 43.72 -14.83 -11.72
C SER A 31 42.33 -15.52 -11.73
N ALA A 32 41.71 -16.02 -12.79
CA ALA A 32 42.07 -16.45 -14.15
C ALA A 32 42.28 -17.97 -14.35
N THR A 33 41.54 -18.49 -15.34
CA THR A 33 41.65 -19.78 -16.06
C THR A 33 41.00 -21.05 -15.49
N GLY A 34 40.39 -21.84 -16.40
CA GLY A 34 39.68 -23.09 -16.11
C GLY A 34 38.59 -23.45 -17.15
N ARG A 35 38.96 -23.78 -18.39
CA ARG A 35 38.04 -24.24 -19.47
C ARG A 35 38.63 -25.43 -20.25
N ILE A 36 37.97 -26.59 -20.21
CA ILE A 36 37.99 -27.71 -21.20
C ILE A 36 36.62 -28.40 -21.01
N VAL A 37 35.62 -28.42 -21.91
CA VAL A 37 35.47 -28.83 -23.33
C VAL A 37 35.13 -30.33 -23.54
N ALA A 38 33.85 -30.60 -23.81
CA ALA A 38 33.28 -31.62 -24.73
C ALA A 38 31.73 -31.52 -24.68
N GLY A 39 30.92 -31.67 -25.73
CA GLY A 39 31.20 -31.79 -27.16
C GLY A 39 30.41 -32.90 -27.87
N MET A 40 29.18 -32.63 -28.36
CA MET A 40 28.55 -33.40 -29.46
C MET A 40 27.30 -32.73 -30.08
N LYS A 41 27.08 -33.00 -31.37
CA LYS A 41 26.06 -32.52 -32.33
C LYS A 41 26.11 -33.51 -33.53
N PRO A 42 25.24 -33.43 -34.58
CA PRO A 42 23.82 -33.04 -34.66
C PRO A 42 22.99 -34.05 -35.50
N GLY A 43 21.72 -33.75 -35.80
CA GLY A 43 20.93 -34.44 -36.84
C GLY A 43 19.91 -33.53 -37.55
N SER A 44 19.97 -33.46 -38.88
CA SER A 44 19.04 -32.80 -39.82
C SER A 44 17.94 -33.78 -40.30
N ALA A 45 16.91 -33.50 -41.14
CA ALA A 45 16.42 -32.39 -41.98
C ALA A 45 14.85 -32.53 -42.04
N GLY A 46 13.98 -31.80 -42.76
CA GLY A 46 14.04 -30.81 -43.85
C GLY A 46 12.59 -30.36 -44.22
N LEU A 47 12.41 -29.15 -44.77
CA LEU A 47 11.95 -28.82 -46.14
C LEU A 47 10.51 -29.19 -46.57
N GLY A 48 9.71 -28.16 -46.92
CA GLY A 48 8.41 -28.30 -47.63
C GLY A 48 7.80 -26.96 -48.11
N LYS A 49 7.27 -26.92 -49.35
CA LYS A 49 6.77 -25.74 -50.11
C LYS A 49 5.50 -26.16 -50.89
N SER A 50 4.53 -25.31 -51.31
CA SER A 50 4.18 -23.88 -51.11
C SER A 50 2.82 -23.61 -51.83
N ARG A 51 2.41 -22.34 -52.07
CA ARG A 51 1.27 -21.89 -52.95
C ARG A 51 -0.15 -22.02 -52.38
N LEU A 52 -1.20 -21.35 -52.88
CA LEU A 52 -1.46 -19.98 -53.43
C LEU A 52 -2.93 -19.97 -53.92
N LEU A 53 -3.71 -18.89 -53.70
CA LEU A 53 -4.80 -18.32 -54.55
C LEU A 53 -6.01 -17.76 -53.76
N SER A 54 -6.46 -16.59 -54.21
CA SER A 54 -7.74 -15.90 -53.92
C SER A 54 -8.46 -15.67 -55.28
N PRO A 55 -9.48 -14.79 -55.46
CA PRO A 55 -10.46 -14.17 -54.55
C PRO A 55 -11.92 -14.31 -55.05
N GLY A 56 -12.90 -13.60 -54.44
CA GLY A 56 -14.24 -13.43 -55.05
C GLY A 56 -15.25 -12.59 -54.25
N THR A 57 -15.44 -11.32 -54.62
CA THR A 57 -16.60 -10.46 -54.27
C THR A 57 -17.35 -10.08 -55.57
N PRO A 58 -18.66 -9.77 -55.55
CA PRO A 58 -19.07 -8.35 -55.46
C PRO A 58 -20.50 -8.00 -54.91
N ARG A 59 -20.59 -6.79 -54.33
CA ARG A 59 -21.65 -5.74 -54.43
C ARG A 59 -23.15 -6.03 -54.11
N GLY A 60 -23.77 -5.08 -53.39
CA GLY A 60 -25.24 -4.88 -53.27
C GLY A 60 -25.84 -4.11 -54.47
N PRO A 61 -26.88 -3.23 -54.34
CA PRO A 61 -27.46 -2.59 -53.14
C PRO A 61 -29.02 -2.60 -53.07
N GLY A 62 -29.66 -1.83 -52.16
CA GLY A 62 -31.07 -1.42 -52.30
C GLY A 62 -31.84 -1.09 -51.00
N LEU A 63 -32.25 0.18 -50.83
CA LEU A 63 -33.16 0.67 -49.75
C LEU A 63 -34.63 0.57 -50.19
N GLN A 64 -35.58 0.32 -49.27
CA GLN A 64 -36.67 1.28 -48.91
C GLN A 64 -37.71 0.77 -47.87
N ILE A 65 -37.73 1.48 -46.73
CA ILE A 65 -38.85 1.99 -45.90
C ILE A 65 -40.30 1.49 -46.19
N ILE A 66 -40.99 0.96 -45.16
CA ILE A 66 -42.44 1.19 -44.85
C ILE A 66 -42.62 1.28 -43.30
N MET A 67 -43.64 2.00 -42.83
CA MET A 67 -43.87 2.41 -41.43
C MET A 67 -44.44 1.34 -40.45
N ASN A 68 -44.22 1.64 -39.15
CA ASN A 68 -45.00 1.32 -37.93
C ASN A 68 -46.55 1.41 -38.07
N PRO A 69 -47.39 1.04 -37.05
CA PRO A 69 -47.09 0.55 -35.67
C PRO A 69 -47.97 -0.64 -35.16
N VAL A 70 -47.80 -1.04 -33.88
CA VAL A 70 -48.84 -1.16 -32.80
C VAL A 70 -48.52 -2.28 -31.79
N LEU A 71 -48.72 -1.98 -30.49
CA LEU A 71 -48.51 -2.88 -29.35
C LEU A 71 -49.59 -3.97 -29.23
N LYS A 72 -49.16 -5.16 -28.79
CA LYS A 72 -49.71 -5.99 -27.67
C LYS A 72 -49.64 -7.49 -28.01
N ASN A 73 -48.88 -8.27 -27.23
CA ASN A 73 -49.45 -9.23 -26.28
C ASN A 73 -48.39 -10.03 -25.50
N LEU A 74 -48.84 -10.52 -24.35
CA LEU A 74 -48.19 -11.48 -23.45
C LEU A 74 -47.41 -12.59 -24.17
N SER A 75 -46.28 -12.97 -23.59
CA SER A 75 -45.84 -14.37 -23.56
C SER A 75 -45.13 -14.65 -22.24
N VAL A 76 -45.77 -15.44 -21.39
CA VAL A 76 -45.18 -16.01 -20.18
C VAL A 76 -44.10 -17.00 -20.63
N LEU A 77 -42.86 -16.81 -20.18
CA LEU A 77 -41.82 -17.82 -20.33
C LEU A 77 -41.50 -18.46 -18.98
N VAL A 78 -41.99 -19.68 -18.80
CA VAL A 78 -41.53 -20.58 -17.74
C VAL A 78 -40.09 -20.97 -18.08
N LEU A 79 -39.13 -20.57 -17.26
CA LEU A 79 -37.77 -21.10 -17.29
C LEU A 79 -37.60 -22.04 -16.09
N LEU A 80 -37.40 -23.32 -16.40
CA LEU A 80 -37.25 -24.38 -15.40
C LEU A 80 -36.01 -24.11 -14.55
N ALA A 81 -36.15 -24.31 -13.24
CA ALA A 81 -35.01 -24.44 -12.32
C ALA A 81 -34.28 -25.77 -12.60
N CYS A 82 -33.45 -25.78 -13.65
CA CYS A 82 -32.41 -26.79 -13.78
C CYS A 82 -31.32 -26.45 -12.77
N SER A 83 -31.26 -27.19 -11.66
CA SER A 83 -30.12 -27.21 -10.74
C SER A 83 -28.92 -27.89 -11.40
N GLY A 84 -28.43 -27.28 -12.49
CA GLY A 84 -27.19 -27.67 -13.11
C GLY A 84 -26.05 -27.35 -12.17
N ILE A 85 -25.16 -28.32 -11.95
CA ILE A 85 -23.82 -28.04 -11.45
C ILE A 85 -23.13 -27.22 -12.55
N SER A 86 -23.21 -25.90 -12.45
CA SER A 86 -22.39 -25.03 -13.29
C SER A 86 -20.94 -25.36 -12.99
N ALA A 87 -20.13 -25.53 -14.03
CA ALA A 87 -18.69 -25.47 -13.84
C ALA A 87 -18.35 -24.13 -13.16
N ALA A 88 -17.39 -24.16 -12.24
CA ALA A 88 -16.88 -22.96 -11.59
C ALA A 88 -16.41 -21.96 -12.65
N GLY A 89 -16.71 -20.68 -12.45
CA GLY A 89 -16.17 -19.61 -13.28
C GLY A 89 -14.75 -19.24 -12.84
N PRO A 90 -14.04 -18.41 -13.63
CA PRO A 90 -12.70 -17.94 -13.27
C PRO A 90 -12.61 -17.24 -11.91
N VAL A 91 -13.72 -16.65 -11.44
CA VAL A 91 -13.80 -15.98 -10.13
C VAL A 91 -13.91 -17.00 -9.00
N GLU A 92 -14.78 -18.00 -9.14
CA GLU A 92 -14.87 -19.11 -8.19
C GLU A 92 -13.56 -19.91 -8.13
N ASP A 93 -12.90 -20.16 -9.26
CA ASP A 93 -11.60 -20.83 -9.30
C ASP A 93 -10.51 -20.03 -8.55
N ALA A 94 -10.45 -18.71 -8.74
CA ALA A 94 -9.54 -17.84 -8.01
C ALA A 94 -9.82 -17.83 -6.49
N ALA A 95 -11.10 -17.78 -6.09
CA ALA A 95 -11.53 -17.84 -4.70
C ALA A 95 -11.24 -19.21 -4.06
N LEU A 96 -11.47 -20.32 -4.76
CA LEU A 96 -11.12 -21.68 -4.32
C LEU A 96 -9.61 -21.86 -4.18
N ALA A 97 -8.82 -21.29 -5.09
CA ALA A 97 -7.36 -21.32 -5.01
C ALA A 97 -6.83 -20.52 -3.80
N LEU A 98 -7.41 -19.35 -3.51
CA LEU A 98 -7.17 -18.58 -2.28
C LEU A 98 -7.52 -19.43 -1.05
N LEU A 99 -8.74 -19.96 -0.99
CA LEU A 99 -9.23 -20.76 0.13
C LEU A 99 -8.34 -21.99 0.40
N ASN A 100 -7.83 -22.64 -0.64
CA ASN A 100 -6.90 -23.77 -0.50
C ASN A 100 -5.52 -23.38 0.09
N ARG A 101 -5.06 -22.13 -0.12
CA ARG A 101 -3.84 -21.62 0.54
C ARG A 101 -4.11 -21.16 1.97
N THR A 102 -5.29 -20.56 2.22
CA THR A 102 -5.69 -20.03 3.53
C THR A 102 -6.07 -21.12 4.54
N VAL A 103 -6.84 -22.13 4.13
CA VAL A 103 -7.35 -23.22 4.99
C VAL A 103 -7.06 -24.60 4.35
N PRO A 104 -5.77 -24.99 4.23
CA PRO A 104 -5.37 -26.19 3.51
C PRO A 104 -6.02 -27.45 4.06
N GLY A 105 -6.55 -28.30 3.17
CA GLY A 105 -7.25 -29.54 3.52
C GLY A 105 -8.68 -29.36 4.05
N LYS A 106 -9.19 -28.12 4.16
CA LYS A 106 -10.57 -27.83 4.62
C LYS A 106 -11.50 -27.35 3.50
N THR A 107 -11.00 -27.21 2.28
CA THR A 107 -11.73 -26.73 1.08
C THR A 107 -13.04 -27.45 0.83
N SER A 108 -13.13 -28.76 1.14
CA SER A 108 -14.35 -29.56 1.00
C SER A 108 -15.54 -29.03 1.80
N ASN A 109 -15.28 -28.32 2.91
CA ASN A 109 -16.31 -27.80 3.82
C ASN A 109 -16.92 -26.48 3.32
N PHE A 110 -16.35 -25.91 2.25
CA PHE A 110 -16.77 -24.64 1.66
C PHE A 110 -17.32 -24.81 0.23
N THR A 111 -18.07 -23.81 -0.23
CA THR A 111 -18.48 -23.61 -1.63
C THR A 111 -18.39 -22.13 -1.95
N CYS A 112 -17.78 -21.77 -3.08
CA CYS A 112 -17.74 -20.40 -3.60
C CYS A 112 -18.83 -20.19 -4.66
N GLU A 113 -19.57 -19.08 -4.61
CA GLU A 113 -20.63 -18.77 -5.60
C GLU A 113 -20.62 -17.27 -5.97
N VAL A 114 -20.51 -16.92 -7.26
CA VAL A 114 -20.62 -15.52 -7.69
C VAL A 114 -22.04 -14.97 -7.51
N ILE A 115 -22.14 -13.73 -7.04
CA ILE A 115 -23.37 -12.93 -6.98
C ILE A 115 -23.20 -11.60 -7.69
N LEU A 116 -24.30 -10.97 -8.09
CA LEU A 116 -24.27 -9.62 -8.65
C LEU A 116 -23.86 -8.59 -7.57
N PRO A 117 -23.09 -7.55 -7.93
CA PRO A 117 -22.80 -6.42 -7.06
C PRO A 117 -24.08 -5.66 -6.68
N GLU A 118 -24.05 -4.93 -5.56
CA GLU A 118 -25.17 -4.08 -5.16
C GLU A 118 -25.04 -2.71 -5.83
N GLY A 119 -25.54 -2.62 -7.06
CA GLY A 119 -25.21 -1.50 -7.96
C GLY A 119 -23.75 -1.61 -8.41
N GLU A 120 -22.95 -0.59 -8.12
CA GLU A 120 -21.50 -0.58 -8.38
C GLU A 120 -20.66 -1.05 -7.17
N LYS A 121 -21.31 -1.46 -6.07
CA LYS A 121 -20.63 -1.80 -4.81
C LYS A 121 -20.26 -3.27 -4.72
N ASP A 122 -19.06 -3.53 -4.22
CA ASP A 122 -18.63 -4.88 -3.83
C ASP A 122 -19.51 -5.40 -2.67
N VAL A 123 -19.83 -6.69 -2.72
CA VAL A 123 -20.74 -7.36 -1.78
C VAL A 123 -20.27 -8.77 -1.52
N PHE A 124 -20.44 -9.24 -0.28
CA PHE A 124 -20.27 -10.63 0.08
C PHE A 124 -21.42 -11.17 0.94
N GLU A 125 -21.59 -12.49 0.92
CA GLU A 125 -22.54 -13.20 1.79
C GLU A 125 -21.95 -14.48 2.37
N ILE A 126 -22.45 -14.89 3.54
CA ILE A 126 -22.09 -16.14 4.20
C ILE A 126 -23.39 -16.84 4.65
N GLU A 127 -23.57 -18.11 4.30
CA GLU A 127 -24.66 -18.96 4.82
C GLU A 127 -24.18 -20.40 5.05
N SER A 128 -24.89 -21.16 5.89
CA SER A 128 -24.71 -22.61 5.95
C SER A 128 -25.77 -23.32 5.11
N ARG A 129 -25.34 -24.22 4.21
CA ARG A 129 -26.25 -24.98 3.34
C ARG A 129 -25.71 -26.38 3.08
N GLY A 130 -26.51 -27.40 3.37
CA GLY A 130 -26.14 -28.81 3.09
C GLY A 130 -24.90 -29.29 3.83
N GLY A 131 -24.66 -28.82 5.06
CA GLY A 131 -23.47 -29.17 5.85
C GLY A 131 -22.18 -28.45 5.43
N LYS A 132 -22.27 -27.45 4.54
CA LYS A 132 -21.15 -26.61 4.09
C LYS A 132 -21.37 -25.13 4.40
N ILE A 133 -20.27 -24.38 4.43
CA ILE A 133 -20.27 -22.92 4.45
C ILE A 133 -20.23 -22.41 3.00
N ILE A 134 -21.23 -21.63 2.60
CA ILE A 134 -21.29 -21.02 1.28
C ILE A 134 -20.77 -19.59 1.39
N LEU A 135 -19.72 -19.29 0.64
CA LEU A 135 -19.08 -17.98 0.57
C LEU A 135 -19.44 -17.35 -0.77
N ARG A 136 -20.14 -16.22 -0.74
CA ARG A 136 -20.52 -15.50 -1.97
C ARG A 136 -19.83 -14.17 -2.07
N GLY A 137 -19.58 -13.76 -3.31
CA GLY A 137 -19.09 -12.43 -3.61
C GLY A 137 -19.18 -12.11 -5.09
N ASN A 138 -19.14 -10.82 -5.44
CA ASN A 138 -19.12 -10.37 -6.83
C ASN A 138 -17.73 -10.51 -7.49
N ASN A 139 -16.69 -10.76 -6.71
CA ASN A 139 -15.32 -11.07 -7.14
C ASN A 139 -14.61 -11.91 -6.05
N ALA A 140 -13.38 -12.36 -6.29
CA ALA A 140 -12.65 -13.22 -5.37
C ALA A 140 -12.12 -12.47 -4.12
N VAL A 141 -11.89 -11.15 -4.18
CA VAL A 141 -11.63 -10.32 -2.99
C VAL A 141 -12.85 -10.30 -2.05
N SER A 142 -14.07 -10.15 -2.58
CA SER A 142 -15.30 -10.23 -1.79
C SER A 142 -15.48 -11.62 -1.15
N MET A 143 -15.17 -12.70 -1.87
CA MET A 143 -15.20 -14.06 -1.29
C MET A 143 -14.08 -14.30 -0.26
N GLY A 144 -12.90 -13.72 -0.46
CA GLY A 144 -11.81 -13.71 0.53
C GLY A 144 -12.23 -12.97 1.81
N SER A 145 -12.91 -11.83 1.66
CA SER A 145 -13.48 -11.08 2.79
C SER A 145 -14.57 -11.87 3.53
N ALA A 146 -15.41 -12.61 2.80
CA ALA A 146 -16.38 -13.54 3.39
C ALA A 146 -15.69 -14.66 4.20
N LEU A 147 -14.59 -15.21 3.69
CA LEU A 147 -13.79 -16.21 4.41
C LEU A 147 -13.18 -15.59 5.68
N ASN A 148 -12.54 -14.43 5.60
CA ASN A 148 -11.92 -13.77 6.76
C ASN A 148 -12.97 -13.44 7.84
N TRP A 149 -14.11 -12.90 7.43
CA TRP A 149 -15.24 -12.63 8.33
C TRP A 149 -15.76 -13.92 8.99
N TYR A 150 -15.89 -15.02 8.22
CA TYR A 150 -16.31 -16.31 8.77
C TYR A 150 -15.30 -16.87 9.80
N LEU A 151 -14.00 -16.78 9.49
CA LEU A 151 -12.92 -17.24 10.39
C LEU A 151 -12.94 -16.46 11.71
N LYS A 152 -13.03 -15.13 11.64
CA LYS A 152 -13.02 -14.25 12.81
C LYS A 152 -14.26 -14.38 13.70
N TYR A 153 -15.45 -14.35 13.09
CA TYR A 153 -16.73 -14.22 13.81
C TYR A 153 -17.44 -15.55 14.11
N HIS A 154 -17.04 -16.65 13.46
CA HIS A 154 -17.63 -17.97 13.72
C HIS A 154 -16.60 -19.03 14.16
N CYS A 155 -15.32 -18.88 13.82
CA CYS A 155 -14.29 -19.89 14.13
C CYS A 155 -13.25 -19.45 15.18
N ASP A 156 -13.33 -18.22 15.70
CA ASP A 156 -12.34 -17.64 16.62
C ASP A 156 -10.90 -17.79 16.09
N SER A 157 -10.70 -17.42 14.82
CA SER A 157 -9.44 -17.55 14.06
C SER A 157 -9.05 -16.21 13.41
N ASP A 158 -7.74 -15.93 13.34
CA ASP A 158 -7.11 -14.70 12.83
C ASP A 158 -6.04 -15.04 11.78
N ILE A 159 -5.93 -14.23 10.73
CA ILE A 159 -4.95 -14.41 9.66
C ILE A 159 -4.36 -13.05 9.32
N SER A 160 -3.14 -12.76 9.77
CA SER A 160 -2.60 -11.40 9.80
C SER A 160 -1.15 -11.31 9.28
N TRP A 161 -0.70 -10.08 9.01
CA TRP A 161 0.72 -9.80 8.77
C TRP A 161 1.64 -10.11 9.97
N CYS A 162 1.07 -10.32 11.17
CA CYS A 162 1.78 -10.52 12.43
C CYS A 162 1.45 -11.90 13.04
N GLY A 163 1.39 -12.93 12.19
CA GLY A 163 1.10 -14.31 12.56
C GLY A 163 -0.35 -14.74 12.31
N ASP A 164 -0.55 -16.05 12.27
CA ASP A 164 -1.84 -16.69 11.99
C ASP A 164 -2.26 -17.59 13.16
N GLN A 165 -3.56 -17.60 13.46
CA GLN A 165 -4.22 -18.54 14.35
C GLN A 165 -5.41 -19.11 13.58
N VAL A 166 -5.32 -20.37 13.14
CA VAL A 166 -6.41 -21.03 12.39
C VAL A 166 -6.66 -22.42 12.96
N VAL A 167 -7.57 -22.51 13.93
CA VAL A 167 -7.97 -23.76 14.59
C VAL A 167 -9.46 -24.03 14.33
N LEU A 168 -9.74 -24.68 13.20
CA LEU A 168 -11.12 -24.94 12.77
C LEU A 168 -11.72 -26.17 13.47
N LYS A 169 -12.82 -25.94 14.19
CA LYS A 169 -13.65 -26.97 14.85
C LYS A 169 -14.28 -27.87 13.78
N GLU A 170 -14.48 -29.16 14.09
CA GLU A 170 -15.19 -30.11 13.22
C GLU A 170 -16.41 -30.70 13.97
N PRO A 171 -17.64 -30.57 13.44
CA PRO A 171 -18.00 -29.84 12.23
C PRO A 171 -17.75 -28.33 12.34
N LEU A 172 -17.59 -27.67 11.19
CA LEU A 172 -17.47 -26.21 11.12
C LEU A 172 -18.68 -25.51 11.77
N PRO A 173 -18.48 -24.42 12.53
CA PRO A 173 -19.56 -23.67 13.16
C PRO A 173 -20.59 -23.15 12.14
N ALA A 174 -21.87 -23.47 12.36
CA ALA A 174 -22.95 -23.09 11.45
C ALA A 174 -23.30 -21.60 11.55
N VAL A 175 -23.65 -21.03 10.40
CA VAL A 175 -24.11 -19.65 10.25
C VAL A 175 -25.64 -19.65 10.34
N VAL A 176 -26.15 -19.29 11.52
CA VAL A 176 -27.59 -19.33 11.84
C VAL A 176 -28.37 -18.27 11.07
N GLU A 177 -27.86 -17.03 11.05
CA GLU A 177 -28.40 -15.92 10.27
C GLU A 177 -27.44 -15.61 9.11
N LYS A 178 -27.99 -15.49 7.91
CA LYS A 178 -27.21 -15.20 6.70
C LYS A 178 -26.53 -13.83 6.83
N VAL A 179 -25.20 -13.83 6.83
CA VAL A 179 -24.41 -12.59 6.79
C VAL A 179 -24.47 -12.03 5.37
N ARG A 180 -24.75 -10.73 5.23
CA ARG A 180 -24.57 -9.96 3.99
C ARG A 180 -23.86 -8.65 4.32
N LYS A 181 -22.82 -8.34 3.57
CA LYS A 181 -22.03 -7.11 3.72
C LYS A 181 -21.82 -6.45 2.37
N VAL A 182 -22.10 -5.16 2.30
CA VAL A 182 -21.96 -4.33 1.09
C VAL A 182 -20.95 -3.24 1.43
N SER A 183 -19.87 -3.12 0.64
CA SER A 183 -18.87 -2.09 0.87
C SER A 183 -19.41 -0.72 0.47
N PRO A 184 -19.33 0.31 1.33
CA PRO A 184 -19.59 1.69 0.92
C PRO A 184 -18.44 2.27 0.07
N HIS A 185 -17.34 1.54 -0.09
CA HIS A 185 -16.09 2.01 -0.68
C HIS A 185 -15.77 1.31 -2.01
N THR A 186 -15.61 2.12 -3.08
CA THR A 186 -15.21 1.61 -4.41
C THR A 186 -13.77 1.13 -4.41
N TYR A 187 -12.88 1.90 -3.78
CA TYR A 187 -11.46 1.60 -3.67
C TYR A 187 -11.07 1.28 -2.22
N ARG A 188 -10.40 0.16 -2.01
CA ARG A 188 -9.66 -0.15 -0.79
C ARG A 188 -8.20 -0.26 -1.17
N TYR A 189 -7.48 0.84 -0.96
CA TYR A 189 -6.12 1.06 -1.44
C TYR A 189 -5.08 0.58 -0.43
N THR A 190 -3.91 0.16 -0.91
CA THR A 190 -2.77 -0.12 -0.04
C THR A 190 -1.42 0.22 -0.68
N PHE A 191 -0.44 0.40 0.19
CA PHE A 191 0.98 0.70 0.00
C PHE A 191 1.33 2.15 -0.33
N ASN A 192 2.41 2.58 0.32
CA ASN A 192 3.19 3.75 -0.02
C ASN A 192 4.36 3.29 -0.92
N TYR A 193 4.98 4.20 -1.69
CA TYR A 193 6.28 3.91 -2.29
C TYR A 193 7.29 3.47 -1.23
N CYS A 194 7.32 4.12 -0.06
CA CYS A 194 8.23 3.78 1.04
C CYS A 194 8.18 2.30 1.47
N THR A 195 7.02 1.63 1.37
CA THR A 195 6.86 0.21 1.73
C THR A 195 7.79 -0.70 0.91
N TYR A 196 8.08 -0.30 -0.33
CA TYR A 196 8.98 -1.04 -1.23
C TYR A 196 10.45 -1.04 -0.80
N GLY A 197 10.87 -0.09 0.04
CA GLY A 197 12.22 -0.02 0.60
C GLY A 197 12.30 -0.58 2.01
N TYR A 198 11.38 -0.15 2.89
CA TYR A 198 11.42 -0.52 4.31
C TYR A 198 10.89 -1.92 4.64
N THR A 199 10.12 -2.54 3.74
CA THR A 199 9.52 -3.87 3.99
C THR A 199 9.74 -4.83 2.83
N MET A 200 9.46 -4.40 1.59
CA MET A 200 9.35 -5.34 0.45
C MET A 200 10.62 -5.50 -0.40
N ALA A 201 11.69 -4.75 -0.10
CA ALA A 201 12.86 -4.61 -0.97
C ALA A 201 13.52 -5.94 -1.39
N PHE A 202 13.37 -7.00 -0.58
CA PHE A 202 13.96 -8.32 -0.83
C PHE A 202 12.92 -9.44 -0.95
N TRP A 203 11.63 -9.13 -0.96
CA TRP A 203 10.56 -10.12 -1.08
C TRP A 203 10.71 -10.96 -2.36
N ASP A 204 10.25 -12.20 -2.27
CA ASP A 204 10.20 -13.18 -3.35
C ASP A 204 8.74 -13.53 -3.70
N TRP A 205 8.55 -14.53 -4.57
CA TRP A 205 7.19 -14.92 -4.96
C TRP A 205 6.36 -15.48 -3.79
N PRO A 206 6.83 -16.45 -2.98
CA PRO A 206 6.12 -16.91 -1.79
C PRO A 206 5.62 -15.78 -0.86
N ARG A 207 6.47 -14.78 -0.54
CA ARG A 207 6.03 -13.66 0.32
C ARG A 207 5.00 -12.76 -0.38
N TRP A 208 5.14 -12.53 -1.68
CA TRP A 208 4.15 -11.77 -2.47
C TRP A 208 2.83 -12.51 -2.66
N GLU A 209 2.85 -13.83 -2.85
CA GLU A 209 1.65 -14.67 -2.91
C GLU A 209 0.87 -14.59 -1.61
N ARG A 210 1.58 -14.67 -0.46
CA ARG A 210 0.97 -14.46 0.86
C ARG A 210 0.41 -13.04 1.04
N GLU A 211 1.08 -12.02 0.52
CA GLU A 211 0.57 -10.64 0.57
C GLU A 211 -0.72 -10.48 -0.25
N LEU A 212 -0.78 -11.05 -1.45
CA LEU A 212 -1.96 -11.03 -2.32
C LEU A 212 -3.14 -11.76 -1.68
N ASP A 213 -2.88 -12.85 -0.96
CA ASP A 213 -3.89 -13.56 -0.18
C ASP A 213 -4.37 -12.74 1.02
N LEU A 214 -3.46 -12.12 1.79
CA LEU A 214 -3.82 -11.19 2.87
C LEU A 214 -4.66 -10.02 2.35
N MET A 215 -4.26 -9.40 1.24
CA MET A 215 -5.02 -8.31 0.62
C MET A 215 -6.44 -8.74 0.24
N ALA A 216 -6.63 -9.93 -0.33
CA ALA A 216 -7.97 -10.44 -0.64
C ALA A 216 -8.82 -10.75 0.60
N LEU A 217 -8.22 -11.33 1.66
CA LEU A 217 -8.90 -11.58 2.94
C LEU A 217 -9.34 -10.29 3.63
N HIS A 218 -8.55 -9.22 3.52
CA HIS A 218 -8.82 -7.90 4.10
C HIS A 218 -9.59 -6.96 3.15
N GLY A 219 -10.19 -7.47 2.07
CA GLY A 219 -11.05 -6.69 1.17
C GLY A 219 -10.33 -5.64 0.31
N ILE A 220 -8.99 -5.62 0.30
CA ILE A 220 -8.17 -4.69 -0.48
C ILE A 220 -8.32 -5.03 -1.96
N ASN A 221 -8.68 -4.02 -2.77
CA ASN A 221 -8.90 -4.19 -4.20
C ASN A 221 -8.09 -3.22 -5.08
N THR A 222 -7.31 -2.29 -4.52
CA THR A 222 -6.55 -1.29 -5.31
C THR A 222 -5.13 -1.09 -4.77
N PRO A 223 -4.26 -2.12 -4.82
CA PRO A 223 -2.86 -1.99 -4.39
C PRO A 223 -2.01 -1.20 -5.38
N LEU A 224 -1.10 -0.36 -4.88
CA LEU A 224 0.04 0.13 -5.66
C LEU A 224 1.03 -1.02 -5.88
N LEU A 225 1.26 -1.43 -7.13
CA LEU A 225 2.19 -2.51 -7.49
C LEU A 225 3.42 -1.94 -8.21
N ALA A 226 4.40 -1.49 -7.46
CA ALA A 226 5.60 -0.79 -7.95
C ALA A 226 6.83 -1.67 -8.20
N THR A 227 6.77 -2.98 -7.89
CA THR A 227 7.84 -3.94 -8.17
C THR A 227 8.22 -3.91 -9.65
N GLY A 228 9.51 -3.80 -9.97
CA GLY A 228 9.99 -3.80 -11.36
C GLY A 228 9.81 -2.48 -12.12
N ALA A 229 9.38 -1.39 -11.48
CA ALA A 229 9.35 -0.06 -12.11
C ALA A 229 10.72 0.42 -12.62
N GLU A 230 11.80 -0.02 -11.96
CA GLU A 230 13.19 0.20 -12.40
C GLU A 230 13.53 -0.55 -13.70
N VAL A 231 12.86 -1.66 -14.00
CA VAL A 231 12.97 -2.35 -15.30
C VAL A 231 12.41 -1.47 -16.42
N VAL A 232 11.27 -0.82 -16.17
CA VAL A 232 10.62 0.12 -17.10
C VAL A 232 11.54 1.32 -17.35
N TYR A 233 12.05 1.96 -16.29
CA TYR A 233 13.01 3.06 -16.41
C TYR A 233 14.26 2.67 -17.23
N ARG A 234 14.87 1.53 -16.91
CA ARG A 234 16.05 1.01 -17.64
C ARG A 234 15.74 0.80 -19.11
N ASN A 235 14.62 0.16 -19.44
CA ASN A 235 14.23 -0.14 -20.81
C ASN A 235 13.96 1.15 -21.60
N VAL A 236 13.18 2.09 -21.04
CA VAL A 236 12.89 3.40 -21.67
C VAL A 236 14.17 4.19 -21.97
N TYR A 237 15.11 4.30 -21.03
CA TYR A 237 16.34 5.06 -21.26
C TYR A 237 17.33 4.35 -22.20
N ARG A 238 17.36 3.01 -22.20
CA ARG A 238 18.12 2.23 -23.19
C ARG A 238 17.55 2.40 -24.61
N ASP A 239 16.22 2.42 -24.75
CA ASP A 239 15.55 2.59 -26.05
C ASP A 239 15.64 4.05 -26.56
N LEU A 240 15.71 5.02 -25.64
CA LEU A 240 16.16 6.38 -25.92
C LEU A 240 17.67 6.47 -26.21
N GLY A 241 18.42 5.37 -26.08
CA GLY A 241 19.83 5.22 -26.44
C GLY A 241 20.80 5.95 -25.51
N LEU A 242 20.54 5.97 -24.20
CA LEU A 242 21.53 6.41 -23.21
C LEU A 242 22.61 5.32 -23.00
N PRO A 243 23.88 5.69 -22.72
CA PRO A 243 24.90 4.72 -22.35
C PRO A 243 24.53 3.98 -21.07
N GLN A 244 24.82 2.68 -20.98
CA GLN A 244 24.51 1.86 -19.80
C GLN A 244 25.04 2.49 -18.50
N LYS A 245 26.25 3.05 -18.51
CA LYS A 245 26.85 3.75 -17.37
C LYS A 245 26.01 4.91 -16.82
N GLU A 246 25.29 5.64 -17.66
CA GLU A 246 24.39 6.73 -17.23
C GLU A 246 23.12 6.19 -16.58
N ILE A 247 22.64 5.01 -17.01
CA ILE A 247 21.48 4.33 -16.43
C ILE A 247 21.88 3.69 -15.09
N ASP A 248 23.05 3.05 -15.04
CA ASP A 248 23.66 2.43 -13.85
C ASP A 248 23.89 3.45 -12.73
N GLY A 249 24.29 4.68 -13.08
CA GLY A 249 24.49 5.78 -12.14
C GLY A 249 23.20 6.50 -11.71
N PHE A 250 22.07 6.22 -12.36
CA PHE A 250 20.79 6.87 -12.11
C PHE A 250 19.85 6.00 -11.25
N ILE A 251 19.70 4.72 -11.59
CA ILE A 251 18.76 3.83 -10.89
C ILE A 251 19.35 3.41 -9.53
N ALA A 252 18.64 3.73 -8.45
CA ALA A 252 19.04 3.37 -7.09
C ALA A 252 18.99 1.86 -6.81
N GLY A 253 19.71 1.44 -5.76
CA GLY A 253 19.69 0.06 -5.27
C GLY A 253 18.38 -0.30 -4.54
N PRO A 254 18.08 -1.58 -4.32
CA PRO A 254 16.72 -2.04 -4.01
C PRO A 254 16.06 -1.40 -2.77
N PRO A 255 16.74 -1.26 -1.61
CA PRO A 255 16.15 -0.58 -0.45
C PRO A 255 15.81 0.89 -0.70
N PHE A 256 16.47 1.52 -1.68
CA PHE A 256 16.40 2.95 -1.94
C PHE A 256 15.53 3.32 -3.16
N LEU A 257 14.98 2.32 -3.84
CA LEU A 257 14.03 2.51 -4.94
C LEU A 257 12.84 3.44 -4.61
N PRO A 258 12.24 3.47 -3.41
CA PRO A 258 11.15 4.40 -3.12
C PRO A 258 11.50 5.87 -3.36
N TRP A 259 12.65 6.32 -2.84
CA TRP A 259 13.12 7.70 -2.97
C TRP A 259 13.60 8.02 -4.38
N PHE A 260 14.03 7.01 -5.13
CA PHE A 260 14.29 7.16 -6.57
C PHE A 260 12.99 7.33 -7.38
N LEU A 261 11.95 6.53 -7.09
CA LEU A 261 10.64 6.63 -7.76
C LEU A 261 9.92 7.94 -7.46
N MET A 262 10.09 8.49 -6.25
CA MET A 262 9.57 9.79 -5.81
C MET A 262 10.47 10.99 -6.17
N GLY A 263 11.59 10.78 -6.89
CA GLY A 263 12.44 11.88 -7.37
C GLY A 263 13.25 12.59 -6.27
N ASN A 264 13.69 11.87 -5.24
CA ASN A 264 14.44 12.42 -4.11
C ASN A 264 15.95 12.06 -4.13
N LEU A 265 16.37 10.98 -4.81
CA LEU A 265 17.78 10.60 -4.96
C LEU A 265 18.07 9.83 -6.27
N ASP A 266 19.34 9.85 -6.67
CA ASP A 266 19.91 9.09 -7.81
C ASP A 266 20.92 8.04 -7.32
N GLY A 267 20.93 6.87 -7.96
CA GLY A 267 22.03 5.88 -7.97
C GLY A 267 22.42 5.20 -6.64
N TRP A 268 21.98 5.71 -5.49
CA TRP A 268 22.47 5.26 -4.18
C TRP A 268 22.13 3.78 -3.91
N GLY A 269 23.14 3.02 -3.47
CA GLY A 269 23.05 1.56 -3.29
C GLY A 269 23.08 0.73 -4.58
N GLY A 270 23.14 1.37 -5.75
CA GLY A 270 23.36 0.71 -7.05
C GLY A 270 24.84 0.54 -7.40
N PRO A 271 25.17 0.12 -8.64
CA PRO A 271 24.23 -0.24 -9.71
C PRO A 271 23.63 -1.65 -9.51
N ASN A 272 22.42 -1.86 -10.03
CA ASN A 272 21.75 -3.16 -9.98
C ASN A 272 22.29 -4.12 -11.08
N PRO A 273 22.56 -5.41 -10.77
CA PRO A 273 23.01 -6.37 -11.77
C PRO A 273 21.88 -6.81 -12.72
N GLU A 274 22.20 -7.30 -13.92
CA GLU A 274 21.20 -7.80 -14.88
C GLU A 274 20.30 -8.92 -14.34
N SER A 275 20.81 -9.72 -13.39
CA SER A 275 20.01 -10.73 -12.67
C SER A 275 18.91 -10.11 -11.80
N TRP A 276 19.11 -8.91 -11.28
CA TRP A 276 18.09 -8.16 -10.53
C TRP A 276 16.91 -7.80 -11.43
N TYR A 277 17.16 -7.07 -12.52
CA TYR A 277 16.11 -6.65 -13.44
C TYR A 277 15.36 -7.86 -14.02
N THR A 278 16.06 -8.95 -14.35
CA THR A 278 15.46 -10.22 -14.80
C THR A 278 14.53 -10.82 -13.74
N ARG A 279 14.96 -10.86 -12.47
CA ARG A 279 14.15 -11.33 -11.34
C ARG A 279 12.91 -10.46 -11.15
N GLN A 280 13.06 -9.14 -11.18
CA GLN A 280 11.96 -8.21 -10.89
C GLN A 280 10.91 -8.17 -12.00
N GLU A 281 11.32 -8.25 -13.27
CA GLU A 281 10.37 -8.38 -14.38
C GLU A 281 9.53 -9.67 -14.25
N ALA A 282 10.18 -10.80 -13.93
CA ALA A 282 9.50 -12.08 -13.73
C ALA A 282 8.61 -12.09 -12.48
N LEU A 283 9.01 -11.41 -11.41
CA LEU A 283 8.25 -11.28 -10.17
C LEU A 283 6.99 -10.44 -10.38
N GLN A 284 7.13 -9.22 -10.93
CA GLN A 284 6.00 -8.33 -11.17
C GLN A 284 4.95 -8.93 -12.11
N LYS A 285 5.37 -9.68 -13.14
CA LYS A 285 4.46 -10.44 -14.00
C LYS A 285 3.59 -11.44 -13.24
N LYS A 286 4.13 -12.10 -12.20
CA LYS A 286 3.34 -12.99 -11.33
C LYS A 286 2.41 -12.21 -10.40
N ILE A 287 2.90 -11.13 -9.79
CA ILE A 287 2.11 -10.30 -8.87
C ILE A 287 0.88 -9.73 -9.61
N MET A 288 1.10 -9.10 -10.76
CA MET A 288 0.03 -8.51 -11.58
C MET A 288 -0.97 -9.57 -12.07
N LYS A 289 -0.51 -10.75 -12.51
CA LYS A 289 -1.41 -11.85 -12.89
C LYS A 289 -2.31 -12.26 -11.73
N ARG A 290 -1.77 -12.49 -10.53
CA ARG A 290 -2.56 -12.88 -9.35
C ARG A 290 -3.48 -11.77 -8.87
N ALA A 291 -3.05 -10.51 -8.88
CA ALA A 291 -3.89 -9.39 -8.49
C ALA A 291 -5.14 -9.28 -9.39
N LEU A 292 -4.94 -9.40 -10.71
CA LEU A 292 -6.04 -9.40 -11.68
C LEU A 292 -6.93 -10.65 -11.57
N GLU A 293 -6.36 -11.84 -11.33
CA GLU A 293 -7.13 -13.08 -11.04
C GLU A 293 -8.05 -12.93 -9.82
N LEU A 294 -7.60 -12.23 -8.77
CA LEU A 294 -8.39 -11.97 -7.57
C LEU A 294 -9.48 -10.90 -7.79
N GLY A 295 -9.44 -10.17 -8.91
CA GLY A 295 -10.34 -9.05 -9.20
C GLY A 295 -9.87 -7.70 -8.64
N MET A 296 -8.61 -7.58 -8.25
CA MET A 296 -8.01 -6.31 -7.86
C MET A 296 -7.76 -5.43 -9.10
N LYS A 297 -7.65 -4.11 -8.87
CA LYS A 297 -7.29 -3.09 -9.85
C LYS A 297 -5.95 -2.45 -9.45
N PRO A 298 -4.80 -2.99 -9.89
CA PRO A 298 -3.50 -2.44 -9.53
C PRO A 298 -3.29 -1.00 -10.00
N VAL A 299 -2.66 -0.19 -9.15
CA VAL A 299 -2.08 1.08 -9.54
C VAL A 299 -0.61 0.84 -9.93
N LEU A 300 -0.23 1.21 -11.15
CA LEU A 300 1.16 1.11 -11.61
C LEU A 300 1.88 2.46 -11.48
N PRO A 301 3.19 2.51 -11.23
CA PRO A 301 3.95 3.74 -11.36
C PRO A 301 3.87 4.31 -12.79
N ALA A 302 4.00 5.62 -12.89
CA ALA A 302 4.11 6.38 -14.14
C ALA A 302 5.18 7.47 -14.03
N PHE A 303 5.55 8.04 -15.16
CA PHE A 303 6.63 9.03 -15.23
C PHE A 303 6.22 10.36 -14.58
N SER A 304 6.99 10.77 -13.56
CA SER A 304 6.79 12.01 -12.81
C SER A 304 7.65 13.18 -13.30
N GLY A 305 8.58 12.97 -14.23
CA GLY A 305 9.55 13.97 -14.68
C GLY A 305 11.00 13.70 -14.27
N HIS A 306 11.24 12.69 -13.41
CA HIS A 306 12.57 12.34 -12.92
C HIS A 306 13.45 11.71 -14.02
N VAL A 307 14.60 12.33 -14.32
CA VAL A 307 15.45 11.98 -15.48
C VAL A 307 16.95 11.88 -15.14
N PRO A 308 17.71 11.00 -15.82
CA PRO A 308 19.17 10.90 -15.64
C PRO A 308 19.91 12.13 -16.17
N GLY A 309 21.02 12.49 -15.52
CA GLY A 309 21.87 13.63 -15.91
C GLY A 309 22.35 13.57 -17.38
N GLY A 310 22.69 12.38 -17.89
CA GLY A 310 23.07 12.15 -19.29
C GLY A 310 22.00 12.54 -20.33
N LEU A 311 20.73 12.71 -19.93
CA LEU A 311 19.68 13.19 -20.83
C LEU A 311 19.98 14.60 -21.36
N ARG A 312 20.63 15.46 -20.55
CA ARG A 312 21.09 16.81 -20.96
C ARG A 312 22.11 16.77 -22.10
N GLN A 313 22.98 15.77 -22.12
CA GLN A 313 23.99 15.62 -23.17
C GLN A 313 23.35 15.16 -24.49
N LYS A 314 22.28 14.35 -24.40
CA LYS A 314 21.57 13.80 -25.56
C LYS A 314 20.54 14.78 -26.15
N PHE A 315 19.91 15.58 -25.32
CA PHE A 315 18.92 16.59 -25.70
C PHE A 315 19.32 17.94 -25.06
N PRO A 316 20.27 18.67 -25.66
CA PRO A 316 20.82 19.90 -25.07
C PRO A 316 19.79 21.02 -24.92
N ASP A 317 18.77 21.03 -25.78
CA ASP A 317 17.66 22.01 -25.73
C ASP A 317 16.55 21.63 -24.72
N ALA A 318 16.63 20.44 -24.10
CA ALA A 318 15.59 19.98 -23.18
C ALA A 318 15.62 20.78 -21.86
N LYS A 319 14.44 21.24 -21.43
CA LYS A 319 14.24 22.02 -20.20
C LYS A 319 14.40 21.14 -18.95
N ILE A 320 15.62 20.77 -18.63
CA ILE A 320 15.95 19.97 -17.44
C ILE A 320 16.45 20.93 -16.34
N ALA A 321 15.77 20.96 -15.20
CA ALA A 321 16.21 21.65 -14.00
C ALA A 321 16.85 20.65 -13.02
N GLN A 322 17.77 21.12 -12.17
CA GLN A 322 18.19 20.35 -11.00
C GLN A 322 17.43 20.87 -9.79
N LEU A 323 16.81 19.97 -9.02
CA LEU A 323 16.11 20.35 -7.80
C LEU A 323 17.10 20.72 -6.69
N LYS A 324 16.59 21.24 -5.57
CA LYS A 324 17.38 21.42 -4.34
C LYS A 324 17.77 20.06 -3.76
N ARG A 325 18.81 20.04 -2.92
CA ARG A 325 19.18 18.88 -2.09
C ARG A 325 17.97 18.40 -1.29
N TRP A 326 17.71 17.09 -1.30
CA TRP A 326 16.82 16.44 -0.34
C TRP A 326 17.66 15.72 0.71
N SER A 327 17.37 15.98 1.99
CA SER A 327 18.19 15.52 3.11
C SER A 327 19.68 15.85 2.90
N SER A 328 20.57 14.86 2.97
CA SER A 328 22.01 14.98 2.70
C SER A 328 22.40 14.67 1.25
N PHE A 329 21.47 14.23 0.40
CA PHE A 329 21.74 13.90 -1.00
C PHE A 329 21.87 15.16 -1.87
N GLU A 330 22.51 15.03 -3.04
CA GLU A 330 22.46 16.08 -4.07
C GLU A 330 21.07 16.12 -4.73
N GLY A 331 20.70 17.26 -5.30
CA GLY A 331 19.41 17.39 -5.99
C GLY A 331 19.38 16.60 -7.30
N VAL A 332 18.25 15.94 -7.58
CA VAL A 332 18.04 15.18 -8.82
C VAL A 332 17.71 16.08 -10.01
N ASN A 333 17.74 15.53 -11.22
CA ASN A 333 17.31 16.23 -12.44
C ASN A 333 15.83 15.95 -12.75
N VAL A 334 15.07 17.01 -13.01
CA VAL A 334 13.66 16.95 -13.41
C VAL A 334 13.47 17.66 -14.75
N LEU A 335 12.82 16.97 -15.68
CA LEU A 335 12.38 17.50 -16.97
C LEU A 335 11.10 18.33 -16.76
N ASP A 336 11.08 19.57 -17.26
CA ASP A 336 9.91 20.44 -17.13
C ASP A 336 8.72 19.89 -17.95
N PRO A 337 7.50 19.82 -17.39
CA PRO A 337 6.34 19.28 -18.10
C PRO A 337 5.93 20.04 -19.37
N SER A 338 6.37 21.29 -19.56
CA SER A 338 6.15 22.03 -20.81
C SER A 338 7.13 21.66 -21.94
N ASP A 339 8.07 20.75 -21.70
CA ASP A 339 8.98 20.23 -22.72
C ASP A 339 8.33 19.09 -23.53
N PRO A 340 8.34 19.11 -24.87
CA PRO A 340 7.83 18.00 -25.69
C PRO A 340 8.45 16.63 -25.37
N LEU A 341 9.67 16.60 -24.85
CA LEU A 341 10.33 15.37 -24.40
C LEU A 341 9.61 14.75 -23.19
N PHE A 342 8.92 15.53 -22.36
CA PHE A 342 8.22 15.03 -21.16
C PHE A 342 7.14 14.03 -21.54
N ARG A 343 6.21 14.42 -22.41
CA ARG A 343 5.13 13.55 -22.91
C ARG A 343 5.68 12.36 -23.68
N LYS A 344 6.76 12.56 -24.46
CA LYS A 344 7.43 11.46 -25.18
C LYS A 344 7.98 10.38 -24.22
N ILE A 345 8.66 10.78 -23.14
CA ILE A 345 9.21 9.85 -22.14
C ILE A 345 8.08 9.22 -21.33
N GLY A 346 7.11 10.00 -20.84
CA GLY A 346 6.02 9.46 -20.02
C GLY A 346 5.10 8.50 -20.78
N ALA A 347 4.77 8.80 -22.03
CA ALA A 347 4.00 7.87 -22.86
C ALA A 347 4.81 6.60 -23.20
N ALA A 348 6.14 6.70 -23.36
CA ALA A 348 6.99 5.53 -23.52
C ALA A 348 7.05 4.67 -22.24
N PHE A 349 7.11 5.31 -21.06
CA PHE A 349 7.08 4.63 -19.76
C PHE A 349 5.78 3.84 -19.56
N VAL A 350 4.62 4.47 -19.76
CA VAL A 350 3.32 3.79 -19.61
C VAL A 350 3.15 2.68 -20.67
N LYS A 351 3.59 2.89 -21.92
CA LYS A 351 3.59 1.84 -22.96
C LYS A 351 4.46 0.65 -22.58
N GLU A 352 5.64 0.87 -22.02
CA GLU A 352 6.53 -0.21 -21.61
C GLU A 352 6.02 -0.95 -20.36
N ALA A 353 5.54 -0.23 -19.35
CA ALA A 353 4.92 -0.82 -18.16
C ALA A 353 3.71 -1.70 -18.53
N THR A 354 2.78 -1.18 -19.33
CA THR A 354 1.57 -1.90 -19.77
C THR A 354 1.90 -3.09 -20.68
N ARG A 355 2.90 -2.97 -21.56
CA ARG A 355 3.41 -4.07 -22.41
C ARG A 355 4.05 -5.20 -21.58
N LEU A 356 4.76 -4.87 -20.51
CA LEU A 356 5.39 -5.86 -19.64
C LEU A 356 4.41 -6.53 -18.67
N TYR A 357 3.46 -5.77 -18.13
CA TYR A 357 2.74 -6.13 -16.90
C TYR A 357 1.21 -6.14 -17.02
N GLY A 358 0.64 -5.67 -18.13
CA GLY A 358 -0.80 -5.37 -18.23
C GLY A 358 -1.15 -4.08 -17.49
N THR A 359 -2.44 -3.79 -17.33
CA THR A 359 -2.92 -2.60 -16.59
C THR A 359 -4.36 -2.76 -16.11
N ALA A 360 -4.72 -2.00 -15.08
CA ALA A 360 -6.12 -1.71 -14.71
C ALA A 360 -6.52 -0.26 -15.02
N HIS A 361 -5.73 0.43 -15.87
CA HIS A 361 -5.83 1.84 -16.23
C HIS A 361 -5.57 2.84 -15.08
N LEU A 362 -5.02 2.38 -13.95
CA LEU A 362 -4.73 3.21 -12.79
C LEU A 362 -3.21 3.44 -12.66
N TYR A 363 -2.81 4.70 -12.49
CA TYR A 363 -1.40 5.10 -12.49
C TYR A 363 -1.07 6.06 -11.35
N SER A 364 0.15 5.99 -10.80
CA SER A 364 0.66 6.91 -9.77
C SER A 364 1.94 7.59 -10.24
N ALA A 365 2.00 8.91 -10.09
CA ALA A 365 3.17 9.74 -10.34
C ALA A 365 3.13 10.97 -9.42
N ASP A 366 4.24 11.29 -8.77
CA ASP A 366 4.31 12.37 -7.79
C ASP A 366 5.58 13.21 -8.06
N THR A 367 5.45 14.30 -8.82
CA THR A 367 6.59 15.13 -9.32
C THR A 367 7.28 15.94 -8.23
N PHE A 368 6.57 16.31 -7.17
CA PHE A 368 7.01 17.28 -6.16
C PHE A 368 6.84 16.72 -4.74
N ASN A 369 7.20 15.46 -4.54
CA ASN A 369 7.18 14.85 -3.21
C ASN A 369 8.27 15.44 -2.31
N GLU A 370 7.86 16.06 -1.20
CA GLU A 370 8.72 16.76 -0.22
C GLU A 370 9.58 17.92 -0.76
N VAL A 371 9.34 18.38 -1.99
CA VAL A 371 10.06 19.50 -2.61
C VAL A 371 9.06 20.48 -3.21
N ASP A 372 9.14 21.76 -2.84
CA ASP A 372 8.26 22.79 -3.42
C ASP A 372 8.54 22.97 -4.94
N PRO A 373 7.50 23.15 -5.77
CA PRO A 373 7.65 23.55 -7.18
C PRO A 373 8.48 24.83 -7.34
N PRO A 374 9.14 25.04 -8.50
CA PRO A 374 9.98 26.22 -8.74
C PRO A 374 9.23 27.56 -8.72
N THR A 375 7.91 27.54 -8.89
CA THR A 375 7.04 28.72 -8.76
C THR A 375 5.67 28.33 -8.22
N GLY A 376 5.05 29.26 -7.48
CA GLY A 376 3.67 29.16 -6.97
C GLY A 376 2.61 29.77 -7.88
N ASP A 377 2.93 30.02 -9.15
CA ASP A 377 2.01 30.52 -10.18
C ASP A 377 0.91 29.48 -10.49
N PRO A 378 -0.39 29.82 -10.28
CA PRO A 378 -1.52 28.95 -10.63
C PRO A 378 -1.49 28.40 -12.05
N ALA A 379 -1.06 29.18 -13.05
CA ALA A 379 -1.01 28.73 -14.44
C ALA A 379 0.03 27.62 -14.64
N TYR A 380 1.20 27.75 -14.02
CA TYR A 380 2.26 26.74 -14.01
C TYR A 380 1.81 25.45 -13.30
N LEU A 381 1.21 25.57 -12.11
CA LEU A 381 0.72 24.42 -11.34
C LEU A 381 -0.36 23.64 -12.10
N LYS A 382 -1.31 24.36 -12.72
CA LYS A 382 -2.31 23.75 -13.61
C LYS A 382 -1.67 23.05 -14.82
N ASN A 383 -0.61 23.63 -15.37
CA ASN A 383 0.11 23.08 -16.52
C ASN A 383 0.81 21.76 -16.18
N ILE A 384 1.49 21.67 -15.02
CA ILE A 384 2.14 20.43 -14.55
C ILE A 384 1.15 19.27 -14.56
N THR A 385 0.04 19.40 -13.83
CA THR A 385 -0.95 18.31 -13.69
C THR A 385 -1.49 17.86 -15.04
N ARG A 386 -1.76 18.82 -15.94
CA ARG A 386 -2.26 18.52 -17.29
C ARG A 386 -1.26 17.72 -18.11
N GLU A 387 0.01 18.13 -18.16
CA GLU A 387 1.01 17.46 -18.98
C GLU A 387 1.47 16.12 -18.38
N VAL A 388 1.50 15.99 -17.04
CA VAL A 388 1.70 14.70 -16.33
C VAL A 388 0.60 13.70 -16.71
N TYR A 389 -0.67 14.10 -16.60
CA TYR A 389 -1.78 13.26 -17.00
C TYR A 389 -1.81 12.96 -18.50
N GLN A 390 -1.55 13.96 -19.35
CA GLN A 390 -1.55 13.78 -20.79
C GLN A 390 -0.46 12.80 -21.24
N ALA A 391 0.69 12.75 -20.55
CA ALA A 391 1.71 11.74 -20.81
C ALA A 391 1.23 10.30 -20.51
N MET A 392 0.30 10.13 -19.55
CA MET A 392 -0.38 8.85 -19.31
C MET A 392 -1.43 8.60 -20.42
N ALA A 393 -2.29 9.58 -20.71
CA ALA A 393 -3.38 9.47 -21.68
C ALA A 393 -2.92 9.23 -23.13
N ASP A 394 -1.73 9.73 -23.51
CA ASP A 394 -1.04 9.47 -24.79
C ASP A 394 -0.61 7.99 -24.98
N ALA A 395 -0.65 7.21 -23.91
CA ALA A 395 -0.40 5.78 -23.88
C ALA A 395 -1.66 4.97 -23.59
N ASP A 396 -2.51 5.45 -22.68
CA ASP A 396 -3.72 4.80 -22.22
C ASP A 396 -4.86 5.81 -22.06
N PRO A 397 -5.78 5.93 -23.05
CA PRO A 397 -6.89 6.89 -23.01
C PRO A 397 -7.88 6.69 -21.85
N GLN A 398 -7.80 5.58 -21.11
CA GLN A 398 -8.62 5.31 -19.92
C GLN A 398 -7.90 5.62 -18.60
N ALA A 399 -6.68 6.20 -18.66
CA ALA A 399 -5.85 6.48 -17.50
C ALA A 399 -6.60 7.25 -16.40
N VAL A 400 -6.41 6.82 -15.15
CA VAL A 400 -6.82 7.52 -13.93
C VAL A 400 -5.60 7.66 -13.03
N TRP A 401 -5.27 8.89 -12.66
CA TRP A 401 -4.10 9.21 -11.84
C TRP A 401 -4.44 9.20 -10.34
N PHE A 402 -3.83 8.27 -9.62
CA PHE A 402 -3.80 8.22 -8.16
C PHE A 402 -2.64 9.10 -7.66
N MET A 403 -2.98 10.28 -7.13
CA MET A 403 -2.02 11.30 -6.68
C MET A 403 -1.92 11.31 -5.16
N GLN A 404 -0.71 11.35 -4.60
CA GLN A 404 -0.52 11.48 -3.16
C GLN A 404 -0.82 12.90 -2.68
N GLY A 405 -1.66 13.04 -1.64
CA GLY A 405 -1.95 14.33 -1.00
C GLY A 405 -0.87 14.84 -0.05
N TRP A 406 0.28 14.14 0.12
CA TRP A 406 1.29 14.47 1.13
C TRP A 406 1.84 15.88 0.99
N LEU A 407 2.05 16.37 -0.24
CA LEU A 407 2.51 17.74 -0.50
C LEU A 407 1.67 18.80 0.21
N PHE A 408 0.35 18.58 0.33
CA PHE A 408 -0.57 19.48 1.02
C PHE A 408 -0.37 19.48 2.55
N VAL A 409 0.03 18.35 3.14
CA VAL A 409 0.34 18.21 4.56
C VAL A 409 1.74 18.76 4.88
N HIS A 410 2.71 18.48 4.01
CA HIS A 410 4.14 18.70 4.24
C HIS A 410 4.55 20.18 4.17
N SER A 411 4.01 20.96 3.22
CA SER A 411 4.49 22.33 2.95
C SER A 411 3.42 23.40 3.06
N SER A 412 3.76 24.50 3.73
CA SER A 412 2.95 25.73 3.79
C SER A 412 2.88 26.48 2.46
N PHE A 413 3.65 26.07 1.44
CA PHE A 413 3.50 26.52 0.07
C PHE A 413 2.08 26.30 -0.47
N TRP A 414 1.41 25.20 -0.06
CA TRP A 414 0.12 24.79 -0.62
C TRP A 414 -1.07 25.47 0.08
N ASN A 415 -1.33 26.71 -0.33
CA ASN A 415 -2.57 27.42 -0.02
C ASN A 415 -3.74 26.93 -0.92
N ARG A 416 -4.97 27.37 -0.62
CA ARG A 416 -6.17 26.94 -1.36
C ARG A 416 -6.11 27.20 -2.86
N GLU A 417 -5.69 28.40 -3.26
CA GLU A 417 -5.55 28.80 -4.67
C GLU A 417 -4.61 27.88 -5.46
N ARG A 418 -3.43 27.57 -4.90
CA ARG A 418 -2.42 26.70 -5.53
C ARG A 418 -2.89 25.25 -5.62
N ILE A 419 -3.61 24.76 -4.61
CA ILE A 419 -4.21 23.42 -4.61
C ILE A 419 -5.30 23.35 -5.69
N ASP A 420 -6.24 24.29 -5.71
CA ASP A 420 -7.32 24.31 -6.70
C ASP A 420 -6.75 24.46 -8.13
N ALA A 421 -5.71 25.27 -8.31
CA ALA A 421 -5.01 25.42 -9.58
C ALA A 421 -4.37 24.12 -10.06
N LEU A 422 -3.58 23.45 -9.20
CA LEU A 422 -2.97 22.13 -9.46
C LEU A 422 -4.05 21.12 -9.86
N LEU A 423 -5.11 20.99 -9.05
CA LEU A 423 -6.18 20.01 -9.27
C LEU A 423 -6.99 20.33 -10.54
N SER A 424 -7.13 21.60 -10.93
CA SER A 424 -7.86 22.03 -12.14
C SER A 424 -7.17 21.67 -13.47
N GLY A 425 -5.96 21.11 -13.45
CA GLY A 425 -5.23 20.70 -14.65
C GLY A 425 -5.79 19.47 -15.35
N VAL A 426 -6.65 18.69 -14.67
CA VAL A 426 -7.30 17.48 -15.20
C VAL A 426 -8.77 17.45 -14.80
N ASP A 427 -9.57 16.71 -15.57
CA ASP A 427 -10.99 16.55 -15.29
C ASP A 427 -11.24 15.79 -13.99
N GLU A 428 -12.50 15.82 -13.57
CA GLU A 428 -12.97 15.21 -12.33
C GLU A 428 -12.73 13.70 -12.21
N ARG A 429 -12.91 12.94 -13.29
CA ARG A 429 -12.80 11.46 -13.28
C ARG A 429 -11.41 10.95 -13.63
N GLN A 430 -10.50 11.85 -14.00
CA GLN A 430 -9.14 11.53 -14.46
C GLN A 430 -8.13 11.41 -13.31
N MET A 431 -8.54 11.74 -12.07
CA MET A 431 -7.68 11.73 -10.89
C MET A 431 -8.44 11.26 -9.64
N VAL A 432 -7.77 10.48 -8.80
CA VAL A 432 -8.16 10.14 -7.43
C VAL A 432 -7.10 10.71 -6.48
N VAL A 433 -7.49 11.47 -5.46
CA VAL A 433 -6.56 12.04 -4.48
C VAL A 433 -6.50 11.15 -3.23
N LEU A 434 -5.30 10.79 -2.80
CA LEU A 434 -5.07 10.07 -1.54
C LEU A 434 -4.88 11.09 -0.41
N ASP A 435 -5.87 11.28 0.48
CA ASP A 435 -5.73 12.14 1.67
C ASP A 435 -4.88 11.39 2.70
N LEU A 436 -3.56 11.51 2.52
CA LEU A 436 -2.58 10.51 2.96
C LEU A 436 -2.59 10.27 4.48
N PHE A 437 -2.85 11.31 5.28
CA PHE A 437 -2.75 11.27 6.75
C PHE A 437 -4.05 11.77 7.41
N SER A 438 -5.17 11.21 6.96
CA SER A 438 -6.53 11.68 7.29
C SER A 438 -6.92 11.53 8.77
N ASP A 439 -6.31 10.58 9.46
CA ASP A 439 -6.55 10.26 10.87
C ASP A 439 -5.93 11.27 11.86
N ALA A 440 -5.03 12.15 11.38
CA ALA A 440 -4.33 13.12 12.21
C ALA A 440 -4.27 14.53 11.63
N LYS A 441 -4.12 14.64 10.31
CA LYS A 441 -3.97 15.89 9.56
C LYS A 441 -4.81 15.80 8.26
N PRO A 442 -6.15 15.62 8.33
CA PRO A 442 -7.01 15.53 7.15
C PRO A 442 -7.00 16.82 6.33
N GLN A 443 -6.84 16.71 5.01
CA GLN A 443 -6.77 17.86 4.12
C GLN A 443 -8.08 18.14 3.38
N TRP A 444 -8.98 17.16 3.24
CA TRP A 444 -10.22 17.26 2.47
C TRP A 444 -11.10 18.46 2.83
N LYS A 445 -11.21 18.83 4.12
CA LYS A 445 -11.99 20.02 4.55
C LYS A 445 -11.42 21.31 3.98
N ARG A 446 -10.10 21.54 4.10
CA ARG A 446 -9.49 22.79 3.61
C ARG A 446 -9.46 22.86 2.07
N THR A 447 -9.39 21.72 1.39
CA THR A 447 -9.44 21.64 -0.09
C THR A 447 -10.87 21.63 -0.65
N GLY A 448 -11.90 21.67 0.19
CA GLY A 448 -13.31 21.60 -0.26
C GLY A 448 -13.60 20.30 -1.01
N ALA A 449 -13.25 19.17 -0.39
CA ALA A 449 -13.26 17.84 -1.00
C ALA A 449 -12.52 17.81 -2.35
N TYR A 450 -11.30 18.37 -2.38
CA TYR A 450 -10.39 18.35 -3.54
C TYR A 450 -10.98 18.93 -4.83
N GLY A 451 -11.68 20.07 -4.73
CA GLY A 451 -12.39 20.65 -5.89
C GLY A 451 -13.45 19.68 -6.46
N GLY A 452 -14.04 18.86 -5.58
CA GLY A 452 -15.00 17.81 -5.91
C GLY A 452 -14.39 16.48 -6.37
N LYS A 453 -13.07 16.36 -6.62
CA LYS A 453 -12.47 15.11 -7.17
C LYS A 453 -12.73 13.89 -6.27
N PRO A 454 -12.79 12.67 -6.85
CA PRO A 454 -12.71 11.43 -6.09
C PRO A 454 -11.51 11.43 -5.14
N TRP A 455 -11.70 11.02 -3.90
CA TRP A 455 -10.62 10.93 -2.92
C TRP A 455 -10.80 9.76 -1.96
N LEU A 456 -9.69 9.31 -1.36
CA LEU A 456 -9.67 8.22 -0.38
C LEU A 456 -9.23 8.75 1.00
N TRP A 457 -9.93 8.34 2.05
CA TRP A 457 -9.54 8.59 3.45
C TRP A 457 -8.43 7.60 3.82
N CYS A 458 -7.20 8.07 3.95
CA CYS A 458 -6.05 7.19 4.15
C CYS A 458 -5.36 7.40 5.50
N ILE A 459 -4.73 6.33 6.00
CA ILE A 459 -3.88 6.37 7.19
C ILE A 459 -2.41 6.10 6.85
N ILE A 460 -1.53 6.89 7.47
CA ILE A 460 -0.15 6.47 7.74
C ILE A 460 -0.15 6.09 9.22
N ASN A 461 -0.02 4.80 9.55
CA ASN A 461 0.17 4.37 10.94
C ASN A 461 1.66 4.18 11.28
N ASN A 462 2.46 3.83 10.26
CA ASN A 462 3.89 3.58 10.40
C ASN A 462 4.73 4.49 9.48
N TRP A 463 5.81 5.02 10.05
CA TRP A 463 6.84 5.82 9.37
C TRP A 463 8.18 5.13 9.57
N GLY A 464 8.99 4.99 8.52
CA GLY A 464 10.33 4.42 8.55
C GLY A 464 10.45 2.94 8.94
N GLY A 465 9.36 2.17 8.97
CA GLY A 465 9.36 0.82 9.55
C GLY A 465 9.63 0.81 11.06
N LYS A 466 9.41 1.95 11.75
CA LYS A 466 9.70 2.08 13.19
C LYS A 466 8.87 1.10 14.00
N GLN A 467 9.54 0.35 14.86
CA GLN A 467 8.93 -0.52 15.86
C GLN A 467 8.33 0.30 17.01
N GLY A 468 7.20 -0.16 17.55
CA GLY A 468 6.44 0.57 18.56
C GLY A 468 4.94 0.37 18.39
N MET A 469 4.23 0.29 19.51
CA MET A 469 2.76 0.13 19.49
C MET A 469 2.10 1.50 19.36
N TYR A 470 1.21 1.65 18.37
CA TYR A 470 0.59 2.92 18.01
C TYR A 470 -0.66 2.74 17.16
N GLY A 471 -1.68 3.57 17.41
CA GLY A 471 -2.85 3.74 16.56
C GLY A 471 -3.77 4.87 17.00
N ARG A 472 -4.90 4.99 16.29
CA ARG A 472 -6.01 5.92 16.57
C ARG A 472 -7.36 5.21 16.41
N PHE A 473 -7.54 4.16 17.19
CA PHE A 473 -8.62 3.20 17.00
C PHE A 473 -9.99 3.87 16.95
N SER A 474 -10.31 4.72 17.93
CA SER A 474 -11.62 5.36 18.00
C SER A 474 -11.83 6.41 16.91
N GLU A 475 -10.75 7.02 16.39
CA GLU A 475 -10.84 7.97 15.27
C GLU A 475 -11.23 7.25 13.98
N VAL A 476 -10.59 6.13 13.66
CA VAL A 476 -10.90 5.30 12.48
C VAL A 476 -12.33 4.74 12.55
N GLY A 477 -12.68 4.12 13.68
CA GLY A 477 -13.99 3.48 13.90
C GLY A 477 -15.18 4.44 13.96
N ARG A 478 -14.91 5.75 14.15
CA ARG A 478 -15.91 6.83 14.21
C ARG A 478 -15.99 7.61 12.90
N THR A 479 -14.86 8.13 12.40
CA THR A 479 -14.84 9.06 11.27
C THR A 479 -15.19 8.38 9.94
N LEU A 480 -14.82 7.12 9.71
CA LEU A 480 -15.17 6.43 8.47
C LEU A 480 -16.70 6.30 8.27
N PRO A 481 -17.49 5.81 9.26
CA PRO A 481 -18.95 5.83 9.19
C PRO A 481 -19.56 7.23 9.05
N GLU A 482 -19.07 8.21 9.81
CA GLU A 482 -19.59 9.60 9.77
C GLU A 482 -19.45 10.29 8.40
N LEU A 483 -18.49 9.87 7.57
CA LEU A 483 -18.30 10.43 6.23
C LEU A 483 -19.18 9.76 5.16
N ILE A 484 -19.78 8.61 5.44
CA ILE A 484 -20.67 7.92 4.48
C ILE A 484 -21.94 8.74 4.31
N GLY A 485 -22.16 9.26 3.09
CA GLY A 485 -23.31 10.11 2.78
C GLY A 485 -23.18 11.57 3.26
N ASN A 486 -22.05 11.96 3.83
CA ASN A 486 -21.78 13.34 4.21
C ASN A 486 -21.57 14.22 2.96
N SER A 487 -22.40 15.25 2.78
CA SER A 487 -22.33 16.14 1.61
C SER A 487 -21.07 16.99 1.55
N GLU A 488 -20.48 17.36 2.69
CA GLU A 488 -19.20 18.08 2.74
C GLU A 488 -18.02 17.20 2.33
N ALA A 489 -18.12 15.89 2.51
CA ALA A 489 -17.11 14.92 2.07
C ALA A 489 -17.06 14.77 0.54
N GLY A 490 -18.05 15.29 -0.20
CA GLY A 490 -18.06 15.27 -1.67
C GLY A 490 -17.98 13.83 -2.22
N ARG A 491 -16.94 13.54 -3.02
CA ARG A 491 -16.71 12.20 -3.60
C ARG A 491 -15.70 11.37 -2.82
N LEU A 492 -15.95 11.16 -1.53
CA LEU A 492 -15.28 10.10 -0.78
C LEU A 492 -15.55 8.76 -1.47
N SER A 493 -14.53 8.20 -2.12
CA SER A 493 -14.65 7.04 -3.01
C SER A 493 -14.08 5.76 -2.39
N GLY A 494 -13.43 5.87 -1.23
CA GLY A 494 -12.84 4.73 -0.55
C GLY A 494 -11.88 5.08 0.58
N ILE A 495 -11.09 4.08 0.97
CA ILE A 495 -10.15 4.14 2.09
C ILE A 495 -8.78 3.57 1.67
N GLY A 496 -7.70 3.86 2.40
CA GLY A 496 -6.42 3.20 2.16
C GLY A 496 -5.36 3.22 3.27
N THR A 497 -4.50 2.21 3.27
CA THR A 497 -3.32 2.13 4.14
C THR A 497 -2.06 2.54 3.37
N VAL A 498 -1.42 3.64 3.79
CA VAL A 498 -0.28 4.28 3.10
C VAL A 498 0.94 4.38 4.01
N ASN A 499 1.12 3.33 4.82
CA ASN A 499 2.25 3.14 5.72
C ASN A 499 3.59 3.12 4.98
N GLU A 500 4.62 3.70 5.59
CA GLU A 500 5.98 3.55 5.09
C GLU A 500 6.54 2.14 5.31
N GLY A 501 6.16 1.45 6.39
CA GLY A 501 6.55 0.07 6.67
C GLY A 501 5.41 -0.78 7.23
N GLY A 502 5.38 -2.06 6.88
CA GLY A 502 4.36 -3.03 7.31
C GLY A 502 4.80 -3.93 8.46
N GLU A 503 4.06 -5.03 8.66
CA GLU A 503 4.43 -6.13 9.59
C GLU A 503 4.59 -5.66 11.05
N ASN A 504 3.64 -4.84 11.51
CA ASN A 504 3.52 -4.33 12.88
C ASN A 504 2.04 -4.01 13.20
N ASN A 505 1.72 -3.68 14.46
CA ASN A 505 0.41 -3.13 14.88
C ASN A 505 -0.84 -3.82 14.28
N PRO A 506 -0.97 -5.16 14.39
CA PRO A 506 -2.00 -5.93 13.67
C PRO A 506 -3.43 -5.46 13.96
N LEU A 507 -3.72 -5.08 15.21
CA LEU A 507 -5.00 -4.52 15.66
C LEU A 507 -5.46 -3.32 14.82
N VAL A 508 -4.54 -2.45 14.38
CA VAL A 508 -4.88 -1.25 13.58
C VAL A 508 -5.24 -1.62 12.15
N TYR A 509 -4.47 -2.52 11.53
CA TYR A 509 -4.71 -2.89 10.13
C TYR A 509 -5.93 -3.80 9.99
N GLU A 510 -6.14 -4.71 10.93
CA GLU A 510 -7.34 -5.53 11.01
C GLU A 510 -8.61 -4.67 11.20
N GLN A 511 -8.57 -3.68 12.11
CA GLN A 511 -9.68 -2.72 12.25
C GLN A 511 -9.91 -1.93 10.97
N PHE A 512 -8.87 -1.26 10.46
CA PHE A 512 -8.98 -0.34 9.34
C PHE A 512 -9.50 -1.03 8.07
N HIS A 513 -9.04 -2.25 7.79
CA HIS A 513 -9.50 -2.99 6.63
C HIS A 513 -10.89 -3.60 6.83
N GLU A 514 -11.30 -3.99 8.06
CA GLU A 514 -12.68 -4.39 8.31
C GLU A 514 -13.68 -3.23 8.13
N MET A 515 -13.28 -1.98 8.39
CA MET A 515 -14.11 -0.79 8.09
C MET A 515 -14.48 -0.68 6.60
N ALA A 516 -13.83 -1.42 5.69
CA ALA A 516 -14.30 -1.59 4.32
C ALA A 516 -15.73 -2.15 4.19
N TRP A 517 -16.24 -2.78 5.25
CA TRP A 517 -17.52 -3.52 5.32
C TRP A 517 -18.44 -3.04 6.46
N HIS A 518 -18.21 -1.83 6.99
CA HIS A 518 -19.06 -1.20 8.01
C HIS A 518 -19.62 0.14 7.54
N ASP A 519 -20.88 0.38 7.90
CA ASP A 519 -21.64 1.61 7.64
C ASP A 519 -22.08 2.31 8.94
N LYS A 520 -21.59 1.82 10.09
CA LYS A 520 -22.02 2.22 11.45
C LYS A 520 -20.81 2.37 12.35
N LEU A 521 -20.99 3.17 13.42
CA LEU A 521 -20.00 3.37 14.48
C LEU A 521 -19.59 2.03 15.09
N LEU A 522 -18.29 1.84 15.28
CA LEU A 522 -17.72 0.64 15.88
C LEU A 522 -17.72 0.75 17.42
N ASP A 523 -18.24 -0.27 18.12
CA ASP A 523 -17.98 -0.43 19.55
C ASP A 523 -16.55 -0.95 19.74
N ARG A 524 -15.67 -0.09 20.27
CA ARG A 524 -14.25 -0.44 20.49
C ARG A 524 -14.10 -1.64 21.40
N ASP A 525 -14.74 -1.66 22.55
CA ASP A 525 -14.44 -2.66 23.58
C ASP A 525 -14.98 -4.03 23.16
N ALA A 526 -16.16 -4.07 22.51
CA ALA A 526 -16.70 -5.30 21.93
C ALA A 526 -15.87 -5.80 20.73
N TRP A 527 -15.41 -4.91 19.85
CA TRP A 527 -14.58 -5.31 18.72
C TRP A 527 -13.20 -5.81 19.15
N VAL A 528 -12.57 -5.12 20.11
CA VAL A 528 -11.25 -5.49 20.63
C VAL A 528 -11.30 -6.82 21.40
N GLU A 529 -12.42 -7.11 22.10
CA GLU A 529 -12.65 -8.46 22.62
C GLU A 529 -12.69 -9.50 21.49
N GLN A 530 -13.48 -9.29 20.43
CA GLN A 530 -13.56 -10.28 19.34
C GLN A 530 -12.23 -10.45 18.62
N PHE A 531 -11.47 -9.37 18.43
CA PHE A 531 -10.10 -9.43 17.92
C PHE A 531 -9.20 -10.29 18.82
N ALA A 532 -9.21 -10.07 20.13
CA ALA A 532 -8.42 -10.86 21.08
C ALA A 532 -8.83 -12.35 21.11
N ARG A 533 -10.15 -12.63 21.05
CA ARG A 533 -10.69 -13.99 20.94
C ARG A 533 -10.21 -14.68 19.67
N ALA A 534 -10.31 -14.03 18.51
CA ALA A 534 -9.90 -14.59 17.23
C ALA A 534 -8.37 -14.76 17.13
N ARG A 535 -7.61 -13.76 17.57
CA ARG A 535 -6.15 -13.72 17.49
C ARG A 535 -5.44 -14.83 18.25
N TYR A 536 -6.06 -15.32 19.33
CA TYR A 536 -5.50 -16.39 20.15
C TYR A 536 -6.38 -17.65 20.18
N GLY A 537 -7.66 -17.60 19.84
CA GLY A 537 -8.63 -18.66 20.17
C GLY A 537 -8.67 -18.92 21.67
N THR A 538 -9.13 -17.93 22.45
CA THR A 538 -9.31 -18.02 23.91
C THR A 538 -10.40 -17.08 24.40
N ASP A 539 -11.06 -17.48 25.48
CA ASP A 539 -12.01 -16.66 26.24
C ASP A 539 -11.41 -16.14 27.57
N ASN A 540 -10.09 -16.25 27.76
CA ASN A 540 -9.40 -15.88 29.00
C ASN A 540 -9.65 -14.39 29.35
N PRO A 541 -10.35 -14.10 30.47
CA PRO A 541 -10.80 -12.73 30.78
C PRO A 541 -9.65 -11.75 31.04
N GLY A 542 -8.51 -12.23 31.55
CA GLY A 542 -7.32 -11.38 31.74
C GLY A 542 -6.73 -10.92 30.41
N VAL A 543 -6.76 -11.79 29.40
CA VAL A 543 -6.27 -11.49 28.04
C VAL A 543 -7.19 -10.51 27.30
N LEU A 544 -8.50 -10.66 27.46
CA LEU A 544 -9.49 -9.74 26.91
C LEU A 544 -9.37 -8.34 27.54
N GLU A 545 -9.24 -8.27 28.87
CA GLU A 545 -9.02 -7.01 29.58
C GLU A 545 -7.67 -6.37 29.21
N ALA A 546 -6.61 -7.15 29.04
CA ALA A 546 -5.32 -6.65 28.57
C ALA A 546 -5.44 -5.92 27.23
N TRP A 547 -6.16 -6.52 26.26
CA TRP A 547 -6.37 -5.90 24.95
C TRP A 547 -7.23 -4.64 25.01
N LYS A 548 -8.28 -4.58 25.86
CA LYS A 548 -9.02 -3.33 26.11
C LYS A 548 -8.12 -2.23 26.66
N ILE A 549 -7.26 -2.57 27.62
CA ILE A 549 -6.31 -1.62 28.20
C ILE A 549 -5.34 -1.09 27.12
N LEU A 550 -4.79 -1.96 26.26
CA LEU A 550 -3.90 -1.57 25.16
C LEU A 550 -4.63 -0.69 24.14
N ALA A 551 -5.87 -1.05 23.78
CA ALA A 551 -6.71 -0.27 22.87
C ALA A 551 -6.99 1.14 23.41
N ALA A 552 -7.32 1.26 24.70
CA ALA A 552 -7.56 2.53 25.40
C ALA A 552 -6.27 3.29 25.81
N THR A 553 -5.09 2.85 25.40
CA THR A 553 -3.80 3.50 25.71
C THR A 553 -2.93 3.69 24.47
N LEU A 554 -2.20 2.66 24.05
CA LEU A 554 -1.23 2.71 22.94
C LEU A 554 -1.90 2.96 21.59
N TYR A 555 -3.13 2.48 21.41
CA TYR A 555 -3.91 2.65 20.18
C TYR A 555 -4.89 3.83 20.20
N GLU A 556 -4.82 4.73 21.20
CA GLU A 556 -5.72 5.88 21.34
C GLU A 556 -4.96 7.22 21.29
N CYS A 557 -4.16 7.44 20.24
CA CYS A 557 -3.38 8.67 20.11
C CYS A 557 -4.21 9.90 19.70
N GLY A 558 -4.34 10.87 20.63
CA GLY A 558 -5.11 12.10 20.42
C GLY A 558 -4.36 13.32 19.84
N ASP A 559 -3.03 13.29 19.69
CA ASP A 559 -2.24 14.38 19.08
C ASP A 559 -1.93 14.11 17.59
N SER A 560 -1.15 14.94 16.88
CA SER A 560 -0.86 14.75 15.44
C SER A 560 0.52 14.15 15.10
N ARG A 561 1.12 13.38 16.02
CA ARG A 561 2.45 12.76 15.84
C ARG A 561 2.52 11.77 14.68
N HIS A 562 3.72 11.66 14.10
CA HIS A 562 4.06 10.67 13.07
C HIS A 562 4.41 9.30 13.67
N GLY A 563 3.38 8.61 14.15
CA GLY A 563 3.44 7.20 14.47
C GLY A 563 3.97 6.87 15.86
N PRO A 564 4.47 5.64 16.06
CA PRO A 564 4.99 5.23 17.36
C PRO A 564 6.17 6.11 17.80
N GLN A 565 6.31 6.20 19.12
CA GLN A 565 7.45 6.82 19.81
C GLN A 565 8.80 6.25 19.34
N GLY A 566 8.81 5.01 18.87
CA GLY A 566 10.02 4.24 18.60
C GLY A 566 10.45 3.44 19.83
N ASN A 567 11.58 2.75 19.69
CA ASN A 567 12.26 2.11 20.82
C ASN A 567 13.35 3.04 21.34
N PHE A 568 13.20 3.57 22.56
CA PHE A 568 14.17 4.46 23.20
C PHE A 568 15.55 3.81 23.33
N LEU A 569 15.61 2.50 23.58
CA LEU A 569 16.85 1.72 23.69
C LEU A 569 17.61 1.58 22.37
N ALA A 570 16.96 1.88 21.23
CA ALA A 570 17.57 1.86 19.89
C ALA A 570 17.99 3.25 19.38
N MET A 571 17.80 4.31 20.18
CA MET A 571 18.16 5.68 19.79
C MET A 571 19.64 6.00 20.05
N PRO A 572 20.24 6.96 19.34
CA PRO A 572 21.59 7.46 19.63
C PRO A 572 21.73 7.92 21.09
N PRO A 573 22.73 7.46 21.85
CA PRO A 573 22.92 7.84 23.25
C PRO A 573 23.08 9.34 23.45
N THR A 574 22.38 9.91 24.44
CA THR A 574 22.40 11.35 24.71
C THR A 574 22.05 11.69 26.16
N LEU A 575 22.64 12.78 26.67
CA LEU A 575 22.36 13.36 27.99
C LEU A 575 21.33 14.50 27.94
N ALA A 576 20.81 14.84 26.76
CA ALA A 576 19.76 15.85 26.61
C ALA A 576 18.41 15.33 27.17
N LYS A 577 17.67 16.17 27.91
CA LYS A 577 16.45 15.76 28.65
C LYS A 577 15.32 15.26 27.75
N ASP A 578 15.30 15.74 26.51
CA ASP A 578 14.34 15.44 25.44
C ASP A 578 14.77 14.25 24.56
N GLY A 579 15.77 13.47 24.97
CA GLY A 579 16.33 12.41 24.13
C GLY A 579 17.05 12.94 22.90
N GLY A 580 17.57 14.17 22.93
CA GLY A 580 18.40 14.75 21.88
C GLY A 580 17.67 14.94 20.55
N GLY A 581 16.35 15.04 20.59
CA GLY A 581 15.50 15.20 19.41
C GLY A 581 15.09 13.90 18.71
N PHE A 582 15.65 12.74 19.10
CA PHE A 582 15.25 11.45 18.52
C PHE A 582 13.94 10.91 19.11
N VAL A 583 13.56 11.37 20.30
CA VAL A 583 12.29 11.06 20.97
C VAL A 583 11.18 11.97 20.45
N ARG A 584 10.06 11.39 20.00
CA ARG A 584 8.92 12.13 19.44
C ARG A 584 7.96 12.62 20.53
N GLY A 585 8.45 13.53 21.35
CA GLY A 585 7.69 14.20 22.42
C GLY A 585 7.36 13.27 23.60
N ALA A 586 6.49 13.74 24.49
CA ALA A 586 6.09 12.98 25.67
C ALA A 586 5.28 11.72 25.30
N ILE A 587 5.43 10.67 26.11
CA ILE A 587 4.54 9.50 26.10
C ILE A 587 3.11 10.00 26.42
N PHE A 588 2.15 9.64 25.56
CA PHE A 588 0.78 10.18 25.58
C PHE A 588 -0.22 9.31 26.36
N TYR A 589 0.25 8.19 26.91
CA TYR A 589 -0.58 7.17 27.56
C TYR A 589 -0.05 6.81 28.95
N ASP A 590 -0.90 6.16 29.74
CA ASP A 590 -0.56 5.67 31.07
C ASP A 590 0.32 4.39 30.98
N THR A 591 1.63 4.54 31.22
CA THR A 591 2.58 3.41 31.20
C THR A 591 2.31 2.41 32.34
N GLY A 592 1.61 2.81 33.41
CA GLY A 592 1.15 1.92 34.47
C GLY A 592 0.10 0.93 33.97
N LYS A 593 -0.86 1.42 33.18
CA LYS A 593 -1.85 0.58 32.49
C LYS A 593 -1.22 -0.36 31.46
N VAL A 594 -0.27 0.12 30.65
CA VAL A 594 0.47 -0.76 29.71
C VAL A 594 1.23 -1.86 30.45
N ARG A 595 1.85 -1.56 31.61
CA ARG A 595 2.46 -2.57 32.50
C ARG A 595 1.44 -3.55 33.10
N GLN A 596 0.20 -3.11 33.37
CA GLN A 596 -0.88 -4.00 33.81
C GLN A 596 -1.30 -4.97 32.69
N ALA A 597 -1.53 -4.47 31.48
CA ALA A 597 -1.84 -5.33 30.32
C ALA A 597 -0.73 -6.36 30.04
N PHE A 598 0.53 -5.95 30.15
CA PHE A 598 1.66 -6.87 29.99
C PHE A 598 1.67 -8.00 31.05
N ARG A 599 1.35 -7.68 32.32
CA ARG A 599 1.22 -8.71 33.38
C ARG A 599 0.07 -9.68 33.10
N LEU A 600 -1.10 -9.16 32.76
CA LEU A 600 -2.27 -9.98 32.42
C LEU A 600 -1.99 -10.96 31.26
N LEU A 601 -1.16 -10.55 30.28
CA LEU A 601 -0.71 -11.45 29.22
C LEU A 601 0.35 -12.44 29.69
N LEU A 602 1.31 -12.04 30.54
CA LEU A 602 2.29 -12.96 31.16
C LEU A 602 1.59 -14.04 32.01
N ASP A 603 0.55 -13.68 32.76
CA ASP A 603 -0.23 -14.61 33.58
C ASP A 603 -0.97 -15.67 32.72
N ALA A 604 -1.16 -15.42 31.42
CA ALA A 604 -1.72 -16.35 30.45
C ALA A 604 -0.66 -17.20 29.70
N ALA A 605 0.63 -17.10 30.06
CA ALA A 605 1.72 -17.77 29.33
C ALA A 605 1.62 -19.31 29.33
N ASP A 606 1.15 -19.92 30.41
CA ASP A 606 0.96 -21.38 30.49
C ASP A 606 -0.14 -21.89 29.53
N GLU A 607 -1.14 -21.05 29.23
CA GLU A 607 -2.22 -21.37 28.30
C GLU A 607 -1.85 -21.06 26.84
N LEU A 608 -1.21 -19.90 26.61
CA LEU A 608 -1.04 -19.32 25.26
C LEU A 608 0.40 -19.39 24.73
N GLY A 609 1.38 -19.77 25.54
CA GLY A 609 2.81 -19.72 25.21
C GLY A 609 3.27 -20.52 23.98
N ASN A 610 2.44 -21.45 23.50
CA ASN A 610 2.66 -22.23 22.27
C ASN A 610 2.03 -21.59 21.00
N LYS A 611 1.31 -20.48 21.12
CA LYS A 611 0.64 -19.79 20.01
C LYS A 611 1.51 -18.64 19.51
N ASP A 612 1.90 -18.66 18.23
CA ASP A 612 2.87 -17.69 17.70
C ASP A 612 2.34 -16.25 17.66
N THR A 613 1.03 -16.04 17.46
CA THR A 613 0.39 -14.71 17.60
C THR A 613 0.57 -14.14 19.02
N TYR A 614 0.28 -14.94 20.06
CA TYR A 614 0.50 -14.55 21.45
C TYR A 614 1.97 -14.25 21.75
N ARG A 615 2.90 -15.09 21.26
CA ARG A 615 4.34 -14.88 21.44
C ARG A 615 4.81 -13.58 20.78
N TYR A 616 4.30 -13.28 19.58
CA TYR A 616 4.57 -12.03 18.88
C TYR A 616 4.10 -10.82 19.71
N ASP A 617 2.84 -10.80 20.15
CA ASP A 617 2.27 -9.66 20.86
C ASP A 617 2.92 -9.48 22.25
N LEU A 618 3.18 -10.57 22.97
CA LEU A 618 3.88 -10.54 24.26
C LEU A 618 5.28 -9.92 24.14
N VAL A 619 6.01 -10.24 23.06
CA VAL A 619 7.33 -9.65 22.78
C VAL A 619 7.21 -8.17 22.43
N ASP A 620 6.24 -7.77 21.61
CA ASP A 620 6.08 -6.38 21.18
C ASP A 620 5.64 -5.46 22.35
N ILE A 621 4.74 -5.95 23.20
CA ILE A 621 4.31 -5.27 24.43
C ILE A 621 5.44 -5.22 25.45
N GLY A 622 6.20 -6.31 25.62
CA GLY A 622 7.38 -6.34 26.50
C GLY A 622 8.46 -5.36 26.05
N ARG A 623 8.73 -5.29 24.74
CA ARG A 623 9.59 -4.27 24.11
C ARG A 623 9.09 -2.86 24.39
N GLN A 624 7.78 -2.63 24.31
CA GLN A 624 7.19 -1.32 24.61
C GLN A 624 7.39 -0.95 26.08
N VAL A 625 7.05 -1.84 27.03
CA VAL A 625 7.23 -1.63 28.47
C VAL A 625 8.70 -1.34 28.83
N MET A 626 9.65 -2.08 28.26
CA MET A 626 11.08 -1.84 28.49
C MET A 626 11.54 -0.48 27.94
N SER A 627 11.07 -0.08 26.75
CA SER A 627 11.33 1.24 26.17
C SER A 627 10.77 2.37 27.04
N ASP A 628 9.55 2.20 27.56
CA ASP A 628 8.89 3.19 28.41
C ASP A 628 9.64 3.40 29.73
N VAL A 629 10.06 2.30 30.39
CA VAL A 629 10.87 2.35 31.62
C VAL A 629 12.24 2.99 31.35
N ALA A 630 12.88 2.66 30.23
CA ALA A 630 14.15 3.24 29.85
C ALA A 630 14.05 4.77 29.64
N GLN A 631 13.01 5.22 28.95
CA GLN A 631 12.76 6.63 28.67
C GLN A 631 12.33 7.43 29.91
N GLN A 632 11.37 6.92 30.70
CA GLN A 632 10.79 7.67 31.81
C GLN A 632 11.67 7.66 33.07
N GLN A 633 12.38 6.57 33.32
CA GLN A 633 13.05 6.33 34.60
C GLN A 633 14.57 6.22 34.45
N LEU A 634 15.07 5.22 33.73
CA LEU A 634 16.51 4.94 33.67
C LEU A 634 17.31 6.10 33.07
N HIS A 635 16.79 6.78 32.06
CA HIS A 635 17.43 7.95 31.47
C HIS A 635 17.52 9.15 32.42
N ALA A 636 16.50 9.36 33.26
CA ALA A 636 16.52 10.40 34.27
C ALA A 636 17.56 10.09 35.36
N GLU A 637 17.55 8.86 35.89
CA GLU A 637 18.49 8.38 36.90
C GLU A 637 19.95 8.43 36.40
N LEU A 638 20.21 8.00 35.16
CA LEU A 638 21.53 8.08 34.51
C LEU A 638 22.00 9.53 34.38
N ARG A 639 21.12 10.45 33.96
CA ARG A 639 21.45 11.88 33.82
C ARG A 639 21.73 12.54 35.16
N GLU A 640 20.99 12.18 36.20
CA GLU A 640 21.26 12.64 37.57
C GLU A 640 22.61 12.12 38.10
N ALA A 641 22.88 10.82 37.97
CA ALA A 641 24.15 10.23 38.40
C ALA A 641 25.35 10.81 37.64
N PHE A 642 25.21 11.07 36.34
CA PHE A 642 26.22 11.77 35.55
C PHE A 642 26.43 13.21 36.03
N ALA A 643 25.36 13.96 36.30
CA ALA A 643 25.43 15.34 36.76
C ALA A 643 26.04 15.47 38.18
N SER A 644 25.71 14.54 39.09
CA SER A 644 26.30 14.47 40.44
C SER A 644 27.71 13.89 40.47
N LYS A 645 28.20 13.34 39.36
CA LYS A 645 29.45 12.56 39.24
C LYS A 645 29.47 11.31 40.13
N ASP A 646 28.29 10.77 40.46
CA ASP A 646 28.15 9.55 41.25
C ASP A 646 28.41 8.31 40.38
N ARG A 647 29.67 7.86 40.40
CA ARG A 647 30.12 6.66 39.68
C ARG A 647 29.46 5.37 40.20
N THR A 648 28.96 5.34 41.43
CA THR A 648 28.32 4.14 42.00
C THR A 648 26.87 4.06 41.55
N ARG A 649 26.13 5.16 41.54
CA ARG A 649 24.75 5.24 41.02
C ARG A 649 24.67 5.09 39.49
N LEU A 650 25.75 5.42 38.77
CA LEU A 650 25.84 5.28 37.31
C LEU A 650 26.13 3.83 36.84
N ARG A 651 26.50 2.93 37.77
CA ARG A 651 26.90 1.54 37.49
C ARG A 651 25.80 0.55 37.86
#